data_AF-A0AA42ZFB5-F1
#
_entry.id   AF-A0AA42ZFB5-F1
#
_cell.length_a   1.000
_cell.length_b   1.000
_cell.length_c   1.000
_cell.angle_alpha   90.00
_cell.angle_beta   90.00
_cell.angle_gamma   90.00
#
_symmetry.space_group_name_H-M   'P 1'
#
loop_
_entity.id
_entity.type
_entity.pdbx_description
1 polymer ?
#
loop_
_entity_poly.entity_id
_entity_poly.type
_entity_poly.pdbx_seq_one_letter_code
_entity_poly.pdbx_strand_id
1 'polypeptide(L)'
;MKKLGPTRFFQFLFQSSLLLFLLGVQVSLNAQISFSKSDLDLNGQVDITGVTSLMYGPDGRLYVAEYPPGTINVLTIDRNAASDYVVTDVEVLTGVTDIVNHDDDGSINSSQTQREVTGLTVAGTAANPIIYVTSSDYRIGSGPGGGSGDLGLDTNSGIITRFYWNGSSWDVVDLVRGLPRSEENHATNGLEMTTINGTDYLIVSSGGNTNGGAPSTNFVHTCEYALSGAVLSVNLDILNSMGIQTDGNGRQYIYDIPTLDDPTRANVNGITDPDTSGYTGIDVNDPWGGNDGLNQAMIVPGGPVQIFSPGYRNTYDLVVTQSGAVYVTDNGANVHWGGLPINEGGGSVTNAYDPAELGSFNPTADGEVVNNEDHLELITNDIQNYSFGSFYAGHPNPIRANPNGAGLYTAPNQYGTTGAVFRTQVYDPDGSTPGSTTDPNVGLPANWPPVATANPVEGDWRGPGMVNPDGPADVPITIWGTNTNGIDEYTATNFGGAMQGDLLAGHNAGILRRVQLNPNGSLQNLTSNFLSNIGGNALGVTCNSDTDAFPGTIWIGTLNGKIVVFEPQDYGIGSPPVIVQQIPDLLRVINTADENLDLNTYFDDDNGTANLTYTVQLNTNPAIGASITGNILTLSYPSTPEISDITIRATDAESNFVEQTFTVTVTDGTPFIVQDIPDLIRIVNSVDEDIDLDNYFDDNNGTANLVYLVPLNSNPAIGASISGSTLTLSFPSTPEISDITVRATDADTNFVEQIFTVTVVDNSIVLYRVNAGGPALPAIDGGLDWEADGITNNSQYLAEAGSNTVFASSNMPVDASVDQATTPLEIFASERYDDTPGVPDILYSFPVTQSGEYQIRLYLGNSFSGTSQAGERIFDIEIEGVVFADLNDIDLSGTYGHQIGTVITHILTISDGSIDIKLLHGSIENPLINAIEIFATPTNEAPVAVAEAVPLSGIAPLDVSFTGSNSTDDVAVVSYLWDFKDGTTSTEADPVHTFTSPNTYNVELTVEDGEGLSDTSSITIIVNPPPNEAPVAVATASPTSGPAPLQVTFTGSNSTDDVGITSYLWDFKDGSAQSTAANPVHTFTVAGTYQVELTVEDAGGLSDTTTVTIIVGATSNESPVAVASASPTSGSTPLEVSFTGSNSTDDVGVVSYFWDFKDGTTSTLADPTHTFTTANTYVVELTVEDGEGLSDTTSISIIVSDPANLPPVAFASATPSSGTLPLEVNFTGSNSTDDVGVVSYLWDFKD
;
A
#
# COMPACT_ATOMS: atom_id res chain seq x y z
N MET A 1 77.15 66.25 15.63
CA MET A 1 77.72 65.37 14.59
C MET A 1 76.72 64.24 14.34
N LYS A 2 75.97 64.30 13.23
CA LYS A 2 75.91 63.31 12.12
C LYS A 2 75.41 61.92 12.55
N LYS A 3 74.42 61.24 11.94
CA LYS A 3 73.59 61.39 10.70
C LYS A 3 72.48 60.29 10.79
N LEU A 4 71.20 60.62 10.57
CA LEU A 4 70.30 60.26 9.44
C LEU A 4 69.75 58.79 9.37
N GLY A 5 68.41 58.64 9.37
CA GLY A 5 67.60 57.40 9.13
C GLY A 5 67.34 57.08 7.64
N PRO A 6 66.14 56.62 7.15
CA PRO A 6 64.86 56.19 7.79
C PRO A 6 64.08 55.01 7.08
N THR A 7 62.77 54.86 7.40
CA THR A 7 61.57 54.15 6.79
C THR A 7 61.08 52.86 7.52
N ARG A 8 59.89 52.70 8.14
CA ARG A 8 58.43 53.10 8.05
C ARG A 8 57.55 52.20 7.14
N PHE A 9 56.56 51.45 7.70
CA PHE A 9 55.09 51.70 7.64
C PHE A 9 54.19 50.56 8.27
N PHE A 10 53.51 50.87 9.39
CA PHE A 10 52.09 50.63 9.81
C PHE A 10 51.37 49.27 10.09
N GLN A 11 50.54 49.35 11.17
CA GLN A 11 49.33 48.58 11.64
C GLN A 11 49.54 47.36 12.57
N PHE A 12 48.83 47.11 13.70
CA PHE A 12 47.76 47.78 14.49
C PHE A 12 47.75 47.23 15.97
N LEU A 13 47.00 47.88 16.86
CA LEU A 13 46.87 47.67 18.33
C LEU A 13 46.17 46.37 18.81
N PHE A 14 46.34 46.10 20.13
CA PHE A 14 45.52 45.29 21.08
C PHE A 14 45.77 43.78 21.17
N GLN A 15 46.48 43.34 22.23
CA GLN A 15 46.17 42.17 23.08
C GLN A 15 47.32 41.92 24.07
N SER A 16 47.06 42.05 25.38
CA SER A 16 47.74 41.27 26.44
C SER A 16 47.28 41.74 27.83
N SER A 17 46.12 41.22 28.26
CA SER A 17 45.68 41.20 29.66
C SER A 17 44.70 40.04 29.89
N LEU A 18 45.19 38.80 30.06
CA LEU A 18 44.58 37.74 30.90
C LEU A 18 45.47 36.49 30.87
N LEU A 19 46.09 36.14 32.00
CA LEU A 19 46.70 34.82 32.20
C LEU A 19 46.57 34.42 33.68
N LEU A 20 45.33 34.17 34.09
CA LEU A 20 44.94 33.45 35.30
C LEU A 20 43.64 32.71 34.95
N PHE A 21 43.54 31.44 35.37
CA PHE A 21 42.51 30.40 35.06
C PHE A 21 42.71 29.57 33.79
N LEU A 22 43.25 28.36 33.96
CA LEU A 22 42.96 27.18 33.13
C LEU A 22 43.14 25.93 34.00
N LEU A 23 42.19 25.70 34.90
CA LEU A 23 41.77 24.35 35.28
C LEU A 23 40.86 23.89 34.14
N GLY A 24 41.26 22.84 33.44
CA GLY A 24 40.44 22.20 32.41
C GLY A 24 39.29 21.46 33.07
N VAL A 25 38.18 22.18 33.32
CA VAL A 25 36.87 21.55 33.41
C VAL A 25 36.52 21.12 32.00
N GLN A 26 36.49 19.82 31.72
CA GLN A 26 35.70 19.33 30.59
C GLN A 26 34.25 19.63 30.93
N VAL A 27 33.77 20.78 30.49
CA VAL A 27 32.34 21.02 30.34
C VAL A 27 31.95 20.24 29.10
N SER A 28 31.36 19.06 29.27
CA SER A 28 30.52 18.48 28.24
C SER A 28 29.41 19.50 27.96
N LEU A 29 29.57 20.26 26.88
CA LEU A 29 28.50 21.05 26.32
C LEU A 29 27.45 20.05 25.87
N ASN A 30 26.42 19.80 26.67
CA ASN A 30 25.21 19.14 26.18
C ASN A 30 24.72 19.97 24.99
N ALA A 31 24.54 19.35 23.82
CA ALA A 31 23.88 19.99 22.69
C ALA A 31 22.54 20.54 23.18
N GLN A 32 22.29 21.83 22.94
CA GLN A 32 21.06 22.46 23.39
C GLN A 32 19.91 21.99 22.50
N ILE A 33 19.06 21.12 23.04
CA ILE A 33 17.83 20.65 22.36
C ILE A 33 16.86 21.82 22.29
N SER A 34 16.51 22.23 21.07
CA SER A 34 15.67 23.40 20.83
C SER A 34 15.00 23.29 19.46
N PHE A 35 13.77 23.79 19.38
CA PHE A 35 12.95 23.80 18.16
C PHE A 35 12.45 25.21 17.86
N SER A 36 12.40 25.57 16.59
CA SER A 36 11.58 26.67 16.09
C SER A 36 10.14 26.18 15.88
N LYS A 37 9.15 27.03 16.18
CA LYS A 37 7.73 26.69 16.05
C LYS A 37 7.09 27.52 14.93
N SER A 38 6.31 26.87 14.06
CA SER A 38 5.40 27.50 13.11
C SER A 38 4.03 26.82 13.11
N ASP A 39 2.99 27.57 12.71
CA ASP A 39 1.70 26.97 12.34
C ASP A 39 1.80 26.65 10.83
N LEU A 40 1.29 25.50 10.37
CA LEU A 40 1.25 25.16 8.93
C LEU A 40 0.34 26.15 8.19
N ASP A 41 0.84 26.77 7.11
CA ASP A 41 0.02 27.61 6.26
C ASP A 41 -0.77 26.75 5.26
N LEU A 42 -2.06 26.56 5.53
CA LEU A 42 -2.96 25.81 4.65
C LEU A 42 -3.21 26.52 3.29
N ASN A 43 -2.75 27.77 3.14
CA ASN A 43 -2.80 28.54 1.90
C ASN A 43 -4.21 28.67 1.29
N GLY A 44 -5.25 28.53 2.13
CA GLY A 44 -6.66 28.53 1.71
C GLY A 44 -7.08 27.34 0.83
N GLN A 45 -6.28 26.26 0.76
CA GLN A 45 -6.58 25.07 -0.04
C GLN A 45 -7.60 24.16 0.65
N VAL A 46 -7.59 24.11 1.98
CA VAL A 46 -8.48 23.27 2.79
C VAL A 46 -8.77 23.93 4.13
N ASP A 47 -9.97 23.69 4.66
CA ASP A 47 -10.39 24.09 6.00
C ASP A 47 -10.47 22.84 6.88
N ILE A 48 -9.49 22.66 7.78
CA ILE A 48 -9.45 21.53 8.71
C ILE A 48 -10.05 21.97 10.05
N THR A 49 -11.02 21.22 10.57
CA THR A 49 -11.80 21.62 11.75
C THR A 49 -11.39 20.90 13.04
N GLY A 50 -10.79 19.72 12.93
CA GLY A 50 -10.24 18.96 14.05
C GLY A 50 -9.35 17.83 13.58
N VAL A 51 -8.12 17.72 14.11
CA VAL A 51 -7.18 16.66 13.74
C VAL A 51 -7.03 15.69 14.89
N THR A 52 -7.21 14.40 14.60
CA THR A 52 -7.10 13.30 15.57
C THR A 52 -5.84 12.47 15.38
N SER A 53 -5.36 12.35 14.15
CA SER A 53 -4.11 11.66 13.79
C SER A 53 -3.52 12.25 12.50
N LEU A 54 -2.19 12.16 12.33
CA LEU A 54 -1.51 12.51 11.10
C LEU A 54 -0.20 11.73 10.98
N MET A 55 0.26 11.48 9.75
CA MET A 55 1.52 10.79 9.48
C MET A 55 2.01 11.17 8.08
N TYR A 56 3.33 11.24 7.88
CA TYR A 56 3.89 11.34 6.54
C TYR A 56 3.89 9.98 5.85
N GLY A 57 3.46 9.95 4.59
CA GLY A 57 3.53 8.76 3.77
C GLY A 57 4.87 8.61 3.06
N PRO A 58 5.13 7.44 2.48
CA PRO A 58 6.37 7.16 1.72
C PRO A 58 6.50 8.00 0.44
N ASP A 59 5.43 8.67 0.03
CA ASP A 59 5.38 9.60 -1.11
C ASP A 59 5.66 11.06 -0.71
N GLY A 60 6.06 11.31 0.54
CA GLY A 60 6.43 12.63 1.05
C GLY A 60 5.25 13.56 1.34
N ARG A 61 4.01 13.07 1.23
CA ARG A 61 2.80 13.84 1.56
C ARG A 61 2.37 13.63 3.01
N LEU A 62 1.74 14.63 3.61
CA LEU A 62 1.20 14.54 4.96
C LEU A 62 -0.27 14.11 4.92
N TYR A 63 -0.59 12.98 5.56
CA TYR A 63 -1.93 12.43 5.65
C TYR A 63 -2.55 12.85 6.99
N VAL A 64 -3.74 13.45 6.95
CA VAL A 64 -4.37 14.05 8.12
C VAL A 64 -5.79 13.53 8.29
N ALA A 65 -6.03 12.83 9.39
CA ALA A 65 -7.34 12.37 9.80
C ALA A 65 -8.15 13.49 10.48
N GLU A 66 -9.32 13.79 9.94
CA GLU A 66 -10.18 14.87 10.42
C GLU A 66 -11.41 14.36 11.20
N TYR A 67 -11.69 15.00 12.34
CA TYR A 67 -12.84 14.74 13.20
C TYR A 67 -13.66 16.01 13.46
N PRO A 68 -14.98 16.02 13.15
CA PRO A 68 -15.68 15.52 11.95
C PRO A 68 -15.39 16.39 10.70
N PRO A 69 -15.69 15.94 9.45
CA PRO A 69 -16.68 14.92 9.10
C PRO A 69 -16.18 13.47 9.06
N GLY A 70 -14.88 13.21 9.20
CA GLY A 70 -14.28 11.89 9.00
C GLY A 70 -13.55 11.76 7.66
N THR A 71 -13.08 12.87 7.10
CA THR A 71 -12.27 12.94 5.87
C THR A 71 -10.80 12.67 6.17
N ILE A 72 -10.08 12.15 5.18
CA ILE A 72 -8.61 12.12 5.20
C ILE A 72 -8.11 13.17 4.21
N ASN A 73 -7.38 14.16 4.71
CA ASN A 73 -6.77 15.20 3.88
C ASN A 73 -5.32 14.81 3.60
N VAL A 74 -4.96 14.65 2.33
CA VAL A 74 -3.60 14.35 1.87
C VAL A 74 -2.99 15.65 1.36
N LEU A 75 -1.98 16.15 2.06
CA LEU A 75 -1.41 17.48 1.87
C LEU A 75 -0.02 17.37 1.22
N THR A 76 0.17 18.04 0.09
CA THR A 76 1.50 18.32 -0.46
C THR A 76 2.01 19.61 0.15
N ILE A 77 3.20 19.57 0.75
CA ILE A 77 3.73 20.67 1.56
C ILE A 77 5.11 21.06 1.03
N ASP A 78 5.32 22.36 0.85
CA ASP A 78 6.63 22.94 0.57
C ASP A 78 7.16 23.65 1.82
N ARG A 79 8.48 23.58 2.03
CA ARG A 79 9.19 24.42 3.01
C ARG A 79 9.84 25.61 2.29
N ASN A 80 9.27 26.80 2.44
CA ASN A 80 9.77 28.02 1.80
C ASN A 80 11.01 28.60 2.50
N ALA A 81 11.07 28.45 3.82
CA ALA A 81 12.16 28.93 4.68
C ALA A 81 12.11 28.19 6.03
N ALA A 82 13.08 28.46 6.90
CA ALA A 82 13.07 27.92 8.26
C ALA A 82 11.76 28.26 9.00
N SER A 83 11.04 27.21 9.42
CA SER A 83 9.72 27.34 10.04
C SER A 83 8.67 28.07 9.18
N ASP A 84 8.73 27.87 7.86
CA ASP A 84 7.73 28.36 6.91
C ASP A 84 7.32 27.22 5.97
N TYR A 85 6.23 26.56 6.34
CA TYR A 85 5.67 25.40 5.65
C TYR A 85 4.32 25.79 5.05
N VAL A 86 4.14 25.55 3.76
CA VAL A 86 2.96 25.92 3.00
C VAL A 86 2.36 24.72 2.28
N VAL A 87 1.05 24.57 2.35
CA VAL A 87 0.33 23.57 1.55
C VAL A 87 0.24 24.08 0.10
N THR A 88 0.72 23.26 -0.84
CA THR A 88 0.71 23.57 -2.28
C THR A 88 -0.39 22.83 -3.03
N ASP A 89 -0.77 21.65 -2.56
CA ASP A 89 -1.87 20.85 -3.12
C ASP A 89 -2.57 20.03 -2.04
N VAL A 90 -3.85 19.74 -2.26
CA VAL A 90 -4.68 18.95 -1.34
C VAL A 90 -5.56 17.97 -2.10
N GLU A 91 -5.50 16.71 -1.68
CA GLU A 91 -6.46 15.68 -2.04
C GLU A 91 -7.31 15.32 -0.81
N VAL A 92 -8.64 15.22 -0.97
CA VAL A 92 -9.57 14.92 0.13
C VAL A 92 -10.24 13.57 -0.14
N LEU A 93 -9.96 12.60 0.72
CA LEU A 93 -10.54 11.25 0.63
C LEU A 93 -11.80 11.16 1.49
N THR A 94 -12.92 10.82 0.85
CA THR A 94 -14.25 10.73 1.48
C THR A 94 -14.69 9.29 1.73
N GLY A 95 -13.88 8.30 1.38
CA GLY A 95 -14.26 6.88 1.43
C GLY A 95 -14.66 6.37 2.81
N VAL A 96 -14.28 7.05 3.90
CA VAL A 96 -14.77 6.78 5.26
C VAL A 96 -16.13 7.44 5.51
N THR A 97 -16.34 8.68 5.05
CA THR A 97 -17.63 9.39 5.20
C THR A 97 -18.78 8.72 4.43
N ASP A 98 -18.47 7.86 3.46
CA ASP A 98 -19.46 7.06 2.73
C ASP A 98 -19.98 5.85 3.54
N ILE A 99 -19.37 5.55 4.69
CA ILE A 99 -19.80 4.47 5.58
C ILE A 99 -21.13 4.85 6.24
N VAL A 100 -22.10 3.97 6.11
CA VAL A 100 -23.43 4.13 6.71
C VAL A 100 -23.37 3.81 8.21
N ASN A 101 -23.88 4.73 9.03
CA ASN A 101 -24.02 4.51 10.47
C ASN A 101 -25.22 3.59 10.78
N HIS A 102 -25.14 2.89 11.91
CA HIS A 102 -26.16 1.94 12.36
C HIS A 102 -26.57 2.24 13.80
N ASP A 103 -27.83 2.01 14.15
CA ASP A 103 -28.32 2.06 15.52
C ASP A 103 -27.98 0.75 16.26
N ASP A 104 -28.18 0.72 17.57
CA ASP A 104 -27.77 -0.40 18.41
C ASP A 104 -28.52 -1.73 18.13
N ASP A 105 -29.71 -1.68 17.54
CA ASP A 105 -30.40 -2.87 17.02
C ASP A 105 -29.83 -3.39 15.68
N GLY A 106 -28.83 -2.70 15.13
CA GLY A 106 -28.19 -2.97 13.85
C GLY A 106 -28.91 -2.34 12.66
N SER A 107 -30.01 -1.62 12.87
CA SER A 107 -30.72 -0.96 11.77
C SER A 107 -29.93 0.24 11.22
N ILE A 108 -30.09 0.50 9.92
CA ILE A 108 -29.40 1.60 9.24
C ILE A 108 -29.89 2.97 9.73
N ASN A 109 -28.96 3.85 10.08
CA ASN A 109 -29.20 5.27 10.35
C ASN A 109 -28.59 6.16 9.26
N SER A 110 -29.34 6.35 8.18
CA SER A 110 -28.92 7.20 7.06
C SER A 110 -28.97 8.71 7.34
N SER A 111 -29.46 9.13 8.52
CA SER A 111 -29.55 10.56 8.86
C SER A 111 -28.21 11.14 9.34
N GLN A 112 -27.29 10.27 9.72
CA GLN A 112 -25.95 10.62 10.18
C GLN A 112 -24.91 10.23 9.14
N THR A 113 -24.21 11.23 8.61
CA THR A 113 -23.18 11.07 7.57
C THR A 113 -21.78 11.37 8.07
N GLN A 114 -21.63 11.65 9.36
CA GLN A 114 -20.34 11.90 10.00
C GLN A 114 -19.78 10.60 10.57
N ARG A 115 -18.45 10.48 10.54
CA ARG A 115 -17.72 9.37 11.17
C ARG A 115 -16.71 9.92 12.18
N GLU A 116 -16.55 9.19 13.27
CA GLU A 116 -15.47 9.43 14.24
C GLU A 116 -14.22 8.74 13.71
N VAL A 117 -13.27 9.51 13.16
CA VAL A 117 -11.97 9.02 12.71
C VAL A 117 -10.93 9.40 13.74
N THR A 118 -10.19 8.42 14.25
CA THR A 118 -9.32 8.58 15.43
C THR A 118 -7.90 8.07 15.22
N GLY A 119 -7.70 7.05 14.38
CA GLY A 119 -6.39 6.50 14.04
C GLY A 119 -6.11 6.50 12.54
N LEU A 120 -4.85 6.74 12.20
CA LEU A 120 -4.33 6.69 10.84
C LEU A 120 -2.87 6.20 10.86
N THR A 121 -2.54 5.24 10.01
CA THR A 121 -1.15 4.84 9.71
C THR A 121 -0.99 4.70 8.20
N VAL A 122 0.19 5.02 7.69
CA VAL A 122 0.50 5.03 6.26
C VAL A 122 1.68 4.09 5.99
N ALA A 123 1.52 3.23 4.99
CA ALA A 123 2.50 2.22 4.58
C ALA A 123 2.63 2.20 3.06
N GLY A 124 3.26 1.15 2.52
CA GLY A 124 3.44 0.96 1.08
C GLY A 124 4.70 1.64 0.54
N THR A 125 4.65 2.07 -0.71
CA THR A 125 5.76 2.73 -1.40
C THR A 125 5.34 4.13 -1.85
N ALA A 126 6.31 4.97 -2.26
CA ALA A 126 6.01 6.28 -2.84
C ALA A 126 5.06 6.20 -4.04
N ALA A 127 5.19 5.14 -4.85
CA ALA A 127 4.34 4.91 -6.02
C ALA A 127 2.97 4.31 -5.69
N ASN A 128 2.86 3.60 -4.56
CA ASN A 128 1.64 2.90 -4.12
C ASN A 128 1.46 3.06 -2.60
N PRO A 129 1.15 4.27 -2.12
CA PRO A 129 0.86 4.48 -0.70
C PRO A 129 -0.39 3.70 -0.28
N ILE A 130 -0.37 3.21 0.95
CA ILE A 130 -1.48 2.50 1.60
C ILE A 130 -1.84 3.23 2.88
N ILE A 131 -3.11 3.58 3.06
CA ILE A 131 -3.60 4.23 4.27
C ILE A 131 -4.50 3.24 5.00
N TYR A 132 -4.27 3.02 6.29
CA TYR A 132 -5.20 2.31 7.16
C TYR A 132 -5.80 3.29 8.15
N VAL A 133 -7.13 3.28 8.25
CA VAL A 133 -7.89 4.25 9.02
C VAL A 133 -8.89 3.53 9.92
N THR A 134 -8.89 3.88 11.20
CA THR A 134 -9.96 3.45 12.12
C THR A 134 -11.07 4.49 12.16
N SER A 135 -12.31 4.01 12.11
CA SER A 135 -13.49 4.87 12.24
C SER A 135 -14.62 4.21 13.01
N SER A 136 -15.47 5.00 13.65
CA SER A 136 -16.67 4.55 14.37
C SER A 136 -17.86 5.48 14.12
N ASP A 137 -19.05 5.11 14.61
CA ASP A 137 -20.17 6.03 14.69
C ASP A 137 -19.79 7.24 15.55
N TYR A 138 -20.10 8.45 15.07
CA TYR A 138 -19.69 9.69 15.73
C TYR A 138 -20.59 10.09 16.90
N ARG A 139 -21.75 9.43 17.06
CA ARG A 139 -22.72 9.78 18.08
C ARG A 139 -22.24 9.34 19.45
N ILE A 140 -22.52 10.19 20.43
CA ILE A 140 -22.21 9.96 21.84
C ILE A 140 -23.54 10.02 22.60
N GLY A 141 -23.90 8.92 23.25
CA GLY A 141 -25.13 8.76 24.02
C GLY A 141 -25.02 9.08 25.50
N SER A 142 -23.82 8.97 26.06
CA SER A 142 -23.57 9.16 27.50
C SER A 142 -22.47 10.21 27.79
N GLY A 143 -22.31 10.63 29.06
CA GLY A 143 -21.38 11.70 29.44
C GLY A 143 -21.91 12.66 30.52
N PRO A 144 -21.21 13.77 30.84
CA PRO A 144 -21.33 14.46 32.13
C PRO A 144 -22.75 14.95 32.47
N GLY A 145 -23.33 14.38 33.53
CA GLY A 145 -24.70 14.64 34.01
C GLY A 145 -25.43 13.41 34.57
N GLY A 146 -24.82 12.23 34.45
CA GLY A 146 -25.45 10.93 34.68
C GLY A 146 -26.02 10.46 33.35
N GLY A 147 -25.43 9.41 32.77
CA GLY A 147 -25.78 8.87 31.45
C GLY A 147 -27.29 8.90 31.22
N SER A 148 -27.70 9.37 30.05
CA SER A 148 -29.11 9.69 29.76
C SER A 148 -29.99 8.45 29.63
N GLY A 149 -29.58 7.30 30.21
CA GLY A 149 -29.96 5.94 29.87
C GLY A 149 -29.43 5.53 28.49
N ASP A 150 -29.68 4.26 28.13
CA ASP A 150 -29.33 3.69 26.82
C ASP A 150 -30.08 4.45 25.70
N LEU A 151 -29.32 5.11 24.82
CA LEU A 151 -29.89 5.88 23.71
C LEU A 151 -29.92 5.09 22.39
N GLY A 152 -29.61 3.80 22.43
CA GLY A 152 -29.53 2.89 21.29
C GLY A 152 -28.32 3.17 20.41
N LEU A 153 -27.15 3.39 21.01
CA LEU A 153 -25.91 3.80 20.35
C LEU A 153 -24.69 2.88 20.60
N ASP A 154 -24.78 1.84 21.46
CA ASP A 154 -23.69 0.92 21.85
C ASP A 154 -23.40 -0.13 20.77
N THR A 155 -22.94 0.38 19.65
CA THR A 155 -22.87 -0.35 18.39
C THR A 155 -21.56 -1.12 18.22
N ASN A 156 -21.60 -2.18 17.40
CA ASN A 156 -20.41 -2.71 16.73
C ASN A 156 -20.04 -1.83 15.51
N SER A 157 -19.88 -0.52 15.69
CA SER A 157 -19.70 0.42 14.56
C SER A 157 -18.25 0.69 14.17
N GLY A 158 -17.29 0.14 14.90
CA GLY A 158 -15.87 0.28 14.63
C GLY A 158 -15.47 -0.45 13.34
N ILE A 159 -14.69 0.23 12.49
CA ILE A 159 -14.26 -0.25 11.19
C ILE A 159 -12.81 0.13 10.96
N ILE A 160 -12.06 -0.77 10.31
CA ILE A 160 -10.74 -0.46 9.74
C ILE A 160 -10.89 -0.40 8.21
N THR A 161 -10.66 0.77 7.63
CA THR A 161 -10.73 1.00 6.18
C THR A 161 -9.33 1.12 5.60
N ARG A 162 -9.09 0.46 4.46
CA ARG A 162 -7.85 0.59 3.67
C ARG A 162 -8.12 1.43 2.43
N PHE A 163 -7.28 2.43 2.21
CA PHE A 163 -7.10 3.11 0.93
C PHE A 163 -5.81 2.61 0.29
N TYR A 164 -5.85 2.20 -0.97
CA TYR A 164 -4.69 1.75 -1.74
C TYR A 164 -4.59 2.54 -3.04
N TRP A 165 -3.48 3.24 -3.27
CA TRP A 165 -3.27 3.92 -4.53
C TRP A 165 -2.76 2.95 -5.60
N ASN A 166 -3.56 2.72 -6.65
CA ASN A 166 -3.25 1.77 -7.72
C ASN A 166 -2.48 2.38 -8.90
N GLY A 167 -2.04 3.64 -8.79
CA GLY A 167 -1.39 4.39 -9.87
C GLY A 167 -2.30 5.39 -10.59
N SER A 168 -3.63 5.25 -10.44
CA SER A 168 -4.62 6.14 -11.08
C SER A 168 -5.72 6.63 -10.15
N SER A 169 -6.07 5.83 -9.14
CA SER A 169 -7.15 6.10 -8.19
C SER A 169 -6.91 5.38 -6.87
N TRP A 170 -7.68 5.78 -5.84
CA TRP A 170 -7.70 5.11 -4.54
C TRP A 170 -8.74 3.98 -4.54
N ASP A 171 -8.26 2.75 -4.43
CA ASP A 171 -9.11 1.60 -4.10
C ASP A 171 -9.44 1.64 -2.61
N VAL A 172 -10.74 1.57 -2.28
CA VAL A 172 -11.22 1.69 -0.89
C VAL A 172 -11.96 0.41 -0.49
N VAL A 173 -11.50 -0.21 0.60
CA VAL A 173 -12.11 -1.43 1.14
C VAL A 173 -12.12 -1.42 2.65
N ASP A 174 -13.22 -1.86 3.26
CA ASP A 174 -13.29 -2.06 4.71
C ASP A 174 -12.67 -3.42 5.06
N LEU A 175 -11.52 -3.42 5.71
CA LEU A 175 -10.79 -4.64 6.07
C LEU A 175 -11.54 -5.43 7.15
N VAL A 176 -11.95 -4.73 8.20
CA VAL A 176 -12.59 -5.30 9.37
C VAL A 176 -13.78 -4.42 9.74
N ARG A 177 -14.96 -5.02 9.86
CA ARG A 177 -16.19 -4.35 10.30
C ARG A 177 -16.77 -5.06 11.52
N GLY A 178 -17.42 -4.30 12.40
CA GLY A 178 -18.05 -4.85 13.60
C GLY A 178 -17.21 -4.72 14.87
N LEU A 179 -16.21 -3.83 14.93
CA LEU A 179 -15.43 -3.62 16.15
C LEU A 179 -16.27 -2.87 17.21
N PRO A 180 -16.03 -3.13 18.50
CA PRO A 180 -16.84 -2.56 19.57
C PRO A 180 -16.69 -1.03 19.65
N ARG A 181 -17.81 -0.36 19.89
CA ARG A 181 -17.91 1.07 20.20
C ARG A 181 -18.85 1.25 21.40
N SER A 182 -18.39 1.97 22.42
CA SER A 182 -19.22 2.28 23.60
C SER A 182 -20.33 3.29 23.25
N GLU A 183 -21.35 3.49 24.08
CA GLU A 183 -22.25 4.66 23.96
C GLU A 183 -21.58 5.97 24.37
N GLU A 184 -20.47 5.89 25.09
CA GLU A 184 -19.73 7.06 25.57
C GLU A 184 -18.83 7.58 24.44
N ASN A 185 -17.54 7.80 24.67
CA ASN A 185 -16.59 8.23 23.65
C ASN A 185 -15.40 7.24 23.50
N HIS A 186 -15.53 6.04 24.06
CA HIS A 186 -14.56 4.97 23.88
C HIS A 186 -14.82 4.22 22.56
N ALA A 187 -13.86 4.28 21.64
CA ALA A 187 -13.97 3.78 20.27
C ALA A 187 -12.79 2.88 19.87
N THR A 188 -12.81 2.37 18.64
CA THR A 188 -11.59 1.89 17.98
C THR A 188 -10.74 3.11 17.61
N ASN A 189 -9.50 3.19 18.10
CA ASN A 189 -8.65 4.39 18.06
C ASN A 189 -7.37 4.16 17.24
N GLY A 190 -6.22 4.67 17.69
CA GLY A 190 -4.92 4.62 17.02
C GLY A 190 -4.50 3.22 16.60
N LEU A 191 -3.77 3.14 15.51
CA LEU A 191 -3.25 1.90 14.95
C LEU A 191 -1.85 2.10 14.38
N GLU A 192 -1.04 1.06 14.42
CA GLU A 192 0.28 1.00 13.79
C GLU A 192 0.42 -0.23 12.91
N MET A 193 1.11 -0.08 11.78
CA MET A 193 1.48 -1.20 10.92
C MET A 193 2.86 -1.73 11.32
N THR A 194 2.99 -3.05 11.47
CA THR A 194 4.28 -3.67 11.77
C THR A 194 4.35 -5.11 11.27
N THR A 195 5.55 -5.58 10.96
CA THR A 195 5.81 -6.96 10.55
C THR A 195 6.37 -7.75 11.74
N ILE A 196 5.70 -8.83 12.13
CA ILE A 196 6.10 -9.69 13.24
C ILE A 196 6.40 -11.07 12.67
N ASN A 197 7.67 -11.49 12.73
CA ASN A 197 8.15 -12.77 12.20
C ASN A 197 7.77 -13.02 10.71
N GLY A 198 7.76 -11.96 9.90
CA GLY A 198 7.45 -12.02 8.47
C GLY A 198 5.96 -11.99 8.12
N THR A 199 5.08 -11.76 9.09
CA THR A 199 3.64 -11.52 8.86
C THR A 199 3.30 -10.09 9.22
N ASP A 200 2.52 -9.44 8.35
CA ASP A 200 2.09 -8.07 8.55
C ASP A 200 0.86 -8.00 9.45
N TYR A 201 0.91 -7.09 10.41
CA TYR A 201 -0.16 -6.81 11.36
C TYR A 201 -0.48 -5.33 11.41
N LEU A 202 -1.76 -5.02 11.66
CA LEU A 202 -2.13 -3.77 12.32
C LEU A 202 -2.27 -4.04 13.82
N ILE A 203 -1.60 -3.24 14.63
CA ILE A 203 -1.76 -3.22 16.09
C ILE A 203 -2.72 -2.07 16.41
N VAL A 204 -3.88 -2.36 16.99
CA VAL A 204 -5.03 -1.43 17.02
C VAL A 204 -5.51 -1.20 18.45
N SER A 205 -5.64 0.05 18.86
CA SER A 205 -6.24 0.42 20.14
C SER A 205 -7.77 0.27 20.10
N SER A 206 -8.35 -0.41 21.09
CA SER A 206 -9.80 -0.54 21.27
C SER A 206 -10.21 -0.15 22.69
N GLY A 207 -11.01 0.92 22.80
CA GLY A 207 -11.55 1.41 24.06
C GLY A 207 -12.52 0.43 24.73
N GLY A 208 -12.67 0.55 26.04
CA GLY A 208 -13.56 -0.27 26.87
C GLY A 208 -15.01 0.22 26.85
N ASN A 209 -15.94 -0.63 27.27
CA ASN A 209 -17.36 -0.28 27.44
C ASN A 209 -17.69 0.08 28.88
N THR A 210 -16.74 0.02 29.81
CA THR A 210 -16.96 0.38 31.22
C THR A 210 -15.89 1.32 31.75
N ASN A 211 -16.12 1.84 32.96
CA ASN A 211 -15.13 2.69 33.62
C ASN A 211 -14.06 1.92 34.39
N GLY A 212 -14.42 0.84 35.10
CA GLY A 212 -13.50 0.07 35.95
C GLY A 212 -13.72 -1.44 35.89
N GLY A 213 -14.39 -1.91 34.83
CA GLY A 213 -14.76 -3.31 34.61
C GLY A 213 -16.21 -3.65 34.98
N ALA A 214 -16.90 -2.81 35.79
CA ALA A 214 -18.30 -3.03 36.16
C ALA A 214 -19.31 -2.18 35.35
N PRO A 215 -20.52 -2.70 35.09
CA PRO A 215 -21.62 -1.90 34.56
C PRO A 215 -21.91 -0.67 35.43
N SER A 216 -22.08 0.49 34.80
CA SER A 216 -22.32 1.74 35.53
C SER A 216 -23.20 2.72 34.76
N THR A 217 -23.84 3.66 35.47
CA THR A 217 -24.77 4.64 34.86
C THR A 217 -24.13 5.54 33.81
N ASN A 218 -22.84 5.90 33.92
CA ASN A 218 -22.20 6.76 32.91
C ASN A 218 -21.84 6.00 31.63
N PHE A 219 -21.78 4.68 31.71
CA PHE A 219 -21.62 3.77 30.57
C PHE A 219 -22.93 3.03 30.27
N VAL A 220 -24.07 3.66 30.61
CA VAL A 220 -25.45 3.16 30.38
C VAL A 220 -25.72 1.73 30.83
N HIS A 221 -24.95 1.25 31.82
CA HIS A 221 -25.00 -0.10 32.35
C HIS A 221 -24.60 -1.21 31.36
N THR A 222 -23.85 -0.86 30.32
CA THR A 222 -23.21 -1.86 29.44
C THR A 222 -22.12 -2.62 30.19
N CYS A 223 -21.84 -3.83 29.70
CA CYS A 223 -20.72 -4.65 30.15
C CYS A 223 -19.53 -4.46 29.22
N GLU A 224 -18.33 -4.86 29.65
CA GLU A 224 -17.21 -4.99 28.71
C GLU A 224 -17.53 -6.02 27.62
N TYR A 225 -17.15 -5.73 26.38
CA TYR A 225 -17.28 -6.64 25.25
C TYR A 225 -16.00 -7.47 25.09
N ALA A 226 -16.09 -8.60 24.38
CA ALA A 226 -14.94 -9.50 24.23
C ALA A 226 -13.72 -8.83 23.57
N LEU A 227 -13.92 -7.89 22.64
CA LEU A 227 -12.85 -7.16 21.96
C LEU A 227 -12.57 -5.75 22.52
N SER A 228 -13.33 -5.27 23.53
CA SER A 228 -13.15 -3.93 24.10
C SER A 228 -12.06 -3.91 25.19
N GLY A 229 -11.53 -2.72 25.48
CA GLY A 229 -10.55 -2.52 26.55
C GLY A 229 -9.26 -3.31 26.32
N ALA A 230 -8.79 -3.28 25.07
CA ALA A 230 -7.69 -4.10 24.59
C ALA A 230 -6.93 -3.40 23.47
N VAL A 231 -5.66 -3.74 23.32
CA VAL A 231 -4.94 -3.61 22.05
C VAL A 231 -5.15 -4.91 21.27
N LEU A 232 -5.60 -4.77 20.03
CA LEU A 232 -5.92 -5.86 19.12
C LEU A 232 -4.77 -6.06 18.12
N SER A 233 -4.59 -7.29 17.66
CA SER A 233 -3.77 -7.60 16.48
C SER A 233 -4.69 -7.97 15.33
N VAL A 234 -4.50 -7.33 14.19
CA VAL A 234 -5.20 -7.63 12.93
C VAL A 234 -4.20 -8.18 11.93
N ASN A 235 -4.29 -9.47 11.64
CA ASN A 235 -3.39 -10.17 10.72
C ASN A 235 -3.76 -9.86 9.27
N LEU A 236 -2.89 -9.11 8.57
CA LEU A 236 -3.13 -8.68 7.19
C LEU A 236 -2.95 -9.82 6.19
N ASP A 237 -2.07 -10.78 6.43
CA ASP A 237 -1.89 -11.95 5.55
C ASP A 237 -3.17 -12.79 5.45
N ILE A 238 -3.83 -13.03 6.59
CA ILE A 238 -5.12 -13.74 6.63
C ILE A 238 -6.15 -12.95 5.84
N LEU A 239 -6.29 -11.64 6.08
CA LEU A 239 -7.26 -10.81 5.39
C LEU A 239 -7.00 -10.74 3.88
N ASN A 240 -5.74 -10.60 3.45
CA ASN A 240 -5.35 -10.56 2.04
C ASN A 240 -5.58 -11.91 1.34
N SER A 241 -5.63 -13.03 2.08
CA SER A 241 -6.00 -14.33 1.53
C SER A 241 -7.52 -14.53 1.35
N MET A 242 -8.34 -13.65 1.95
CA MET A 242 -9.79 -13.67 1.84
C MET A 242 -10.24 -12.87 0.61
N GLY A 243 -11.35 -13.28 0.00
CA GLY A 243 -11.93 -12.55 -1.13
C GLY A 243 -12.64 -11.27 -0.69
N ILE A 244 -12.58 -10.22 -1.52
CA ILE A 244 -13.37 -9.00 -1.32
C ILE A 244 -14.85 -9.32 -1.56
N GLN A 245 -15.68 -8.87 -0.64
CA GLN A 245 -17.14 -8.98 -0.66
C GLN A 245 -17.76 -7.60 -0.90
N THR A 246 -19.03 -7.58 -1.29
CA THR A 246 -19.81 -6.34 -1.49
C THR A 246 -21.12 -6.44 -0.73
N ASP A 247 -21.42 -5.45 0.09
CA ASP A 247 -22.66 -5.42 0.87
C ASP A 247 -23.86 -4.92 0.04
N GLY A 248 -25.05 -4.92 0.67
CA GLY A 248 -26.29 -4.51 0.01
C GLY A 248 -26.33 -3.05 -0.44
N ASN A 249 -25.39 -2.21 0.01
CA ASN A 249 -25.25 -0.81 -0.39
C ASN A 249 -24.13 -0.60 -1.43
N GLY A 250 -23.47 -1.68 -1.88
CA GLY A 250 -22.37 -1.62 -2.84
C GLY A 250 -21.00 -1.36 -2.23
N ARG A 251 -20.88 -1.33 -0.89
CA ARG A 251 -19.59 -1.10 -0.22
C ARG A 251 -18.76 -2.38 -0.19
N GLN A 252 -17.49 -2.26 -0.54
CA GLN A 252 -16.56 -3.38 -0.53
C GLN A 252 -15.96 -3.60 0.87
N TYR A 253 -15.87 -4.86 1.28
CA TYR A 253 -15.28 -5.26 2.57
C TYR A 253 -14.64 -6.64 2.49
N ILE A 254 -13.82 -7.00 3.48
CA ILE A 254 -13.16 -8.32 3.55
C ILE A 254 -13.76 -9.18 4.67
N TYR A 255 -13.79 -8.64 5.89
CA TYR A 255 -14.14 -9.42 7.08
C TYR A 255 -15.15 -8.70 7.97
N ASP A 256 -16.33 -9.32 8.10
CA ASP A 256 -17.28 -9.02 9.16
C ASP A 256 -16.94 -9.88 10.37
N ILE A 257 -16.69 -9.25 11.52
CA ILE A 257 -16.42 -9.99 12.74
C ILE A 257 -17.70 -10.74 13.14
N PRO A 258 -17.64 -12.07 13.38
CA PRO A 258 -18.79 -12.81 13.87
C PRO A 258 -19.27 -12.27 15.23
N THR A 259 -20.58 -12.21 15.41
CA THR A 259 -21.25 -11.71 16.62
C THR A 259 -21.98 -12.84 17.35
N LEU A 260 -22.40 -12.55 18.59
CA LEU A 260 -23.26 -13.42 19.36
C LEU A 260 -24.69 -13.48 18.78
N ASP A 261 -25.31 -14.67 18.79
CA ASP A 261 -26.71 -14.87 18.36
C ASP A 261 -27.67 -14.32 19.41
N ASP A 262 -28.14 -13.11 19.16
CA ASP A 262 -29.02 -12.35 20.02
C ASP A 262 -30.40 -13.01 20.09
N PRO A 263 -30.84 -13.47 21.28
CA PRO A 263 -32.09 -14.20 21.43
C PRO A 263 -33.33 -13.34 21.18
N THR A 264 -33.16 -12.02 21.10
CA THR A 264 -34.24 -11.06 20.81
C THR A 264 -34.30 -10.65 19.35
N ARG A 265 -33.32 -11.07 18.54
CA ARG A 265 -33.19 -10.78 17.12
C ARG A 265 -33.40 -12.07 16.31
N ALA A 266 -33.69 -11.91 15.01
CA ALA A 266 -33.97 -13.04 14.14
C ALA A 266 -32.73 -13.36 13.29
N ASN A 267 -32.39 -14.64 13.21
CA ASN A 267 -31.36 -15.12 12.29
C ASN A 267 -31.74 -14.93 10.81
N VAL A 268 -30.76 -14.61 9.96
CA VAL A 268 -30.92 -14.35 8.51
C VAL A 268 -31.61 -15.51 7.78
N ASN A 269 -31.29 -16.75 8.17
CA ASN A 269 -31.88 -17.96 7.59
C ASN A 269 -33.17 -18.42 8.31
N GLY A 270 -33.62 -17.70 9.33
CA GLY A 270 -34.79 -18.00 10.14
C GLY A 270 -34.65 -19.17 11.12
N ILE A 271 -33.44 -19.72 11.32
CA ILE A 271 -33.16 -20.83 12.24
C ILE A 271 -32.53 -20.27 13.51
N THR A 272 -33.29 -20.21 14.60
CA THR A 272 -32.86 -19.65 15.90
C THR A 272 -32.41 -20.70 16.92
N ASP A 273 -32.52 -21.98 16.57
CA ASP A 273 -32.19 -23.10 17.46
C ASP A 273 -30.82 -23.69 17.06
N PRO A 274 -29.79 -23.62 17.94
CA PRO A 274 -28.48 -24.18 17.69
C PRO A 274 -28.47 -25.69 17.40
N ASP A 275 -29.47 -26.43 17.89
CA ASP A 275 -29.59 -27.88 17.67
C ASP A 275 -30.22 -28.23 16.31
N THR A 276 -30.74 -27.23 15.59
CA THR A 276 -31.34 -27.41 14.27
C THR A 276 -30.29 -27.37 13.16
N SER A 277 -30.29 -28.41 12.31
CA SER A 277 -29.39 -28.50 11.16
C SER A 277 -29.49 -27.26 10.25
N GLY A 278 -28.35 -26.63 9.97
CA GLY A 278 -28.28 -25.41 9.15
C GLY A 278 -28.27 -24.12 9.94
N TYR A 279 -28.28 -24.19 11.28
CA TYR A 279 -28.01 -23.06 12.16
C TYR A 279 -26.69 -22.37 11.81
N THR A 280 -26.74 -21.04 11.66
CA THR A 280 -25.56 -20.20 11.39
C THR A 280 -25.24 -19.24 12.52
N GLY A 281 -26.22 -18.92 13.39
CA GLY A 281 -26.08 -17.90 14.44
C GLY A 281 -25.74 -16.52 13.89
N ILE A 282 -26.27 -16.19 12.70
CA ILE A 282 -26.06 -14.88 12.05
C ILE A 282 -27.39 -14.16 12.07
N ASP A 283 -27.44 -13.06 12.80
CA ASP A 283 -28.59 -12.21 12.97
C ASP A 283 -28.82 -11.25 11.80
N VAL A 284 -30.06 -10.88 11.55
CA VAL A 284 -30.43 -9.90 10.52
C VAL A 284 -29.79 -8.55 10.81
N ASN A 285 -28.87 -8.10 9.94
CA ASN A 285 -28.04 -6.87 10.05
C ASN A 285 -26.67 -7.07 10.70
N ASP A 286 -26.19 -8.30 10.89
CA ASP A 286 -24.81 -8.51 11.32
C ASP A 286 -23.82 -7.93 10.30
N PRO A 287 -22.66 -7.40 10.76
CA PRO A 287 -22.16 -7.45 12.14
C PRO A 287 -22.63 -6.27 13.04
N TRP A 288 -23.61 -5.49 12.60
CA TRP A 288 -23.98 -4.22 13.23
C TRP A 288 -24.92 -4.36 14.42
N GLY A 289 -24.82 -3.39 15.34
CA GLY A 289 -25.66 -3.25 16.54
C GLY A 289 -25.26 -4.18 17.67
N GLY A 290 -24.74 -3.66 18.78
CA GLY A 290 -24.23 -4.48 19.89
C GLY A 290 -25.34 -5.01 20.79
N ASN A 291 -26.48 -4.31 20.84
CA ASN A 291 -27.70 -4.59 21.57
C ASN A 291 -27.45 -4.92 23.05
N ASP A 292 -26.92 -3.96 23.83
CA ASP A 292 -26.51 -4.16 25.23
C ASP A 292 -25.51 -5.32 25.42
N GLY A 293 -24.76 -5.66 24.37
CA GLY A 293 -23.82 -6.78 24.31
C GLY A 293 -24.44 -8.15 24.01
N LEU A 294 -25.74 -8.21 23.68
CA LEU A 294 -26.39 -9.43 23.19
C LEU A 294 -25.88 -9.86 21.81
N ASN A 295 -25.49 -8.89 20.98
CA ASN A 295 -24.91 -9.10 19.65
C ASN A 295 -23.45 -8.62 19.59
N GLN A 296 -22.71 -8.61 20.70
CA GLN A 296 -21.31 -8.17 20.69
C GLN A 296 -20.44 -9.06 19.78
N ALA A 297 -19.38 -8.46 19.24
CA ALA A 297 -18.36 -9.16 18.46
C ALA A 297 -17.65 -10.26 19.27
N MET A 298 -17.33 -11.38 18.61
CA MET A 298 -16.67 -12.54 19.19
C MET A 298 -15.19 -12.62 18.82
N ILE A 299 -14.41 -13.25 19.71
CA ILE A 299 -13.02 -13.64 19.41
C ILE A 299 -13.04 -15.03 18.78
N VAL A 300 -12.78 -15.11 17.48
CA VAL A 300 -12.66 -16.39 16.75
C VAL A 300 -11.21 -16.88 16.83
N PRO A 301 -10.91 -18.00 17.51
CA PRO A 301 -9.52 -18.47 17.64
C PRO A 301 -8.87 -18.72 16.28
N GLY A 302 -7.71 -18.09 16.04
CA GLY A 302 -6.98 -18.20 14.77
C GLY A 302 -7.56 -17.39 13.61
N GLY A 303 -8.62 -16.61 13.85
CA GLY A 303 -9.13 -15.62 12.90
C GLY A 303 -8.23 -14.38 12.81
N PRO A 304 -8.53 -13.45 11.88
CA PRO A 304 -7.67 -12.30 11.60
C PRO A 304 -7.58 -11.29 12.75
N VAL A 305 -8.58 -11.21 13.64
CA VAL A 305 -8.61 -10.27 14.77
C VAL A 305 -8.43 -11.03 16.09
N GLN A 306 -7.36 -10.75 16.83
CA GLN A 306 -7.05 -11.36 18.13
C GLN A 306 -6.69 -10.28 19.18
N ILE A 307 -6.64 -10.67 20.46
CA ILE A 307 -6.11 -9.81 21.53
C ILE A 307 -4.58 -9.80 21.47
N PHE A 308 -3.98 -8.63 21.24
CA PHE A 308 -2.53 -8.44 21.34
C PHE A 308 -2.12 -8.20 22.80
N SER A 309 -2.84 -7.34 23.50
CA SER A 309 -2.70 -7.08 24.93
C SER A 309 -4.05 -6.64 25.52
N PRO A 310 -4.59 -7.27 26.57
CA PRO A 310 -5.78 -6.81 27.26
C PRO A 310 -5.48 -5.84 28.42
N GLY A 311 -6.53 -5.24 28.95
CA GLY A 311 -6.52 -4.61 30.28
C GLY A 311 -6.53 -3.09 30.26
N TYR A 312 -7.02 -2.47 29.20
CA TYR A 312 -7.06 -1.02 29.08
C TYR A 312 -8.47 -0.50 29.31
N ARG A 313 -8.59 0.71 29.84
CA ARG A 313 -9.89 1.37 29.94
C ARG A 313 -10.26 2.05 28.64
N ASN A 314 -9.40 2.93 28.14
CA ASN A 314 -9.59 3.65 26.90
C ASN A 314 -8.23 4.06 26.33
N THR A 315 -7.54 3.09 25.74
CA THR A 315 -6.34 3.35 24.95
C THR A 315 -6.73 4.15 23.71
N TYR A 316 -6.11 5.32 23.55
CA TYR A 316 -6.36 6.18 22.38
C TYR A 316 -5.27 5.99 21.33
N ASP A 317 -4.00 5.93 21.72
CA ASP A 317 -2.91 5.77 20.77
C ASP A 317 -1.75 4.92 21.33
N LEU A 318 -0.99 4.35 20.41
CA LEU A 318 0.14 3.48 20.69
C LEU A 318 1.27 3.76 19.71
N VAL A 319 2.49 3.36 20.08
CA VAL A 319 3.65 3.45 19.20
C VAL A 319 4.40 2.13 19.20
N VAL A 320 4.75 1.64 18.01
CA VAL A 320 5.71 0.56 17.80
C VAL A 320 7.03 1.19 17.42
N THR A 321 7.97 1.22 18.36
CA THR A 321 9.28 1.86 18.15
C THR A 321 10.13 1.11 17.14
N GLN A 322 11.12 1.78 16.55
CA GLN A 322 12.11 1.19 15.65
C GLN A 322 12.89 0.04 16.30
N SER A 323 13.04 0.06 17.63
CA SER A 323 13.67 -1.01 18.41
C SER A 323 12.80 -2.28 18.54
N GLY A 324 11.53 -2.20 18.17
CA GLY A 324 10.53 -3.26 18.35
C GLY A 324 9.82 -3.22 19.70
N ALA A 325 10.01 -2.19 20.53
CA ALA A 325 9.23 -1.99 21.74
C ALA A 325 7.84 -1.41 21.44
N VAL A 326 6.82 -1.83 22.18
CA VAL A 326 5.43 -1.37 22.03
C VAL A 326 4.97 -0.65 23.28
N TYR A 327 4.63 0.63 23.14
CA TYR A 327 4.11 1.46 24.22
C TYR A 327 2.68 1.88 23.95
N VAL A 328 1.89 1.96 25.01
CA VAL A 328 0.46 2.28 24.92
C VAL A 328 0.09 3.31 25.97
N THR A 329 -0.67 4.31 25.56
CA THR A 329 -1.24 5.30 26.47
C THR A 329 -2.64 4.89 26.87
N ASP A 330 -2.97 4.97 28.16
CA ASP A 330 -4.33 4.70 28.63
C ASP A 330 -4.90 5.86 29.44
N ASN A 331 -6.17 6.18 29.17
CA ASN A 331 -6.93 7.10 30.02
C ASN A 331 -7.50 6.34 31.21
N GLY A 332 -6.94 6.60 32.39
CA GLY A 332 -7.29 5.90 33.62
C GLY A 332 -8.75 6.07 34.02
N ALA A 333 -9.22 5.19 34.91
CA ALA A 333 -10.60 5.15 35.36
C ALA A 333 -11.05 6.42 36.11
N ASN A 334 -12.06 7.09 35.56
CA ASN A 334 -12.63 8.30 36.12
C ASN A 334 -13.28 8.02 37.48
N VAL A 335 -12.88 8.76 38.52
CA VAL A 335 -13.58 8.69 39.82
C VAL A 335 -15.04 9.14 39.62
N HIS A 336 -16.01 8.46 40.25
CA HIS A 336 -17.47 8.71 40.13
C HIS A 336 -18.13 8.14 38.88
N TRP A 337 -17.40 7.46 37.98
CA TRP A 337 -17.96 7.02 36.70
C TRP A 337 -18.32 5.55 36.62
N GLY A 338 -17.91 4.74 37.59
CA GLY A 338 -18.13 3.29 37.66
C GLY A 338 -17.00 2.64 38.44
N GLY A 339 -17.22 1.41 38.90
CA GLY A 339 -16.31 0.70 39.80
C GLY A 339 -15.84 -0.64 39.28
N LEU A 340 -15.40 -1.49 40.21
CA LEU A 340 -14.80 -2.80 40.00
C LEU A 340 -15.88 -3.88 39.88
N PRO A 341 -15.67 -4.94 39.09
CA PRO A 341 -16.68 -5.99 38.94
C PRO A 341 -16.95 -6.74 40.25
N ILE A 342 -18.16 -7.30 40.41
CA ILE A 342 -18.45 -8.15 41.57
C ILE A 342 -17.55 -9.40 41.52
N ASN A 343 -16.90 -9.71 42.64
CA ASN A 343 -15.86 -10.75 42.79
C ASN A 343 -14.60 -10.50 41.95
N GLU A 344 -14.21 -9.23 41.81
CA GLU A 344 -12.87 -8.80 41.37
C GLU A 344 -11.75 -9.54 42.16
N GLY A 345 -10.58 -9.66 41.54
CA GLY A 345 -9.39 -10.36 42.05
C GLY A 345 -9.08 -11.68 41.32
N GLY A 346 -9.80 -12.01 40.24
CA GLY A 346 -9.45 -13.17 39.39
C GLY A 346 -10.61 -13.82 38.64
N GLY A 347 -10.50 -15.11 38.34
CA GLY A 347 -11.41 -15.84 37.42
C GLY A 347 -12.84 -16.11 37.92
N SER A 348 -13.30 -15.46 39.01
CA SER A 348 -14.69 -15.53 39.50
C SER A 348 -15.49 -14.26 39.31
N VAL A 349 -14.91 -13.25 38.65
CA VAL A 349 -15.57 -11.99 38.32
C VAL A 349 -16.88 -12.18 37.57
N THR A 350 -17.80 -11.24 37.79
CA THR A 350 -19.11 -11.21 37.12
C THR A 350 -19.45 -9.83 36.61
N ASN A 351 -20.27 -9.79 35.55
CA ASN A 351 -20.88 -8.58 34.99
C ASN A 351 -22.16 -8.17 35.73
N ALA A 352 -22.40 -8.68 36.93
CA ALA A 352 -23.58 -8.27 37.69
C ALA A 352 -23.45 -6.81 38.14
N TYR A 353 -24.48 -6.00 37.91
CA TYR A 353 -24.54 -4.63 38.40
C TYR A 353 -24.69 -4.59 39.93
N ASP A 354 -23.80 -3.89 40.63
CA ASP A 354 -23.94 -3.57 42.06
C ASP A 354 -24.49 -2.13 42.25
N PRO A 355 -25.75 -1.96 42.68
CA PRO A 355 -26.30 -0.64 42.99
C PRO A 355 -25.63 0.06 44.18
N ALA A 356 -24.88 -0.66 45.02
CA ALA A 356 -24.13 -0.09 46.13
C ALA A 356 -22.82 0.56 45.66
N GLU A 357 -22.34 0.23 44.46
CA GLU A 357 -21.08 0.67 43.90
C GLU A 357 -21.27 1.86 42.94
N LEU A 358 -21.77 2.98 43.47
CA LEU A 358 -22.14 4.18 42.70
C LEU A 358 -20.93 5.01 42.22
N GLY A 359 -19.85 4.37 41.77
CA GLY A 359 -18.69 5.03 41.15
C GLY A 359 -17.52 5.35 42.09
N SER A 360 -16.99 4.35 42.79
CA SER A 360 -15.61 4.39 43.32
C SER A 360 -15.26 5.50 44.32
N PHE A 361 -16.19 5.84 45.23
CA PHE A 361 -15.94 6.84 46.26
C PHE A 361 -15.07 6.33 47.42
N ASN A 362 -15.11 5.02 47.68
CA ASN A 362 -14.40 4.39 48.79
C ASN A 362 -13.58 3.22 48.25
N PRO A 363 -12.41 2.95 48.85
CA PRO A 363 -11.70 1.72 48.59
C PRO A 363 -12.57 0.50 48.84
N THR A 364 -12.33 -0.58 48.09
CA THR A 364 -12.84 -1.91 48.39
C THR A 364 -12.42 -2.35 49.79
N ALA A 365 -13.00 -3.45 50.29
CA ALA A 365 -12.64 -3.98 51.60
C ALA A 365 -11.12 -4.27 51.72
N ASP A 366 -10.49 -4.58 50.60
CA ASP A 366 -9.08 -4.97 50.49
C ASP A 366 -8.16 -3.81 50.07
N GLY A 367 -8.75 -2.64 49.76
CA GLY A 367 -8.06 -1.34 49.70
C GLY A 367 -7.93 -0.72 48.31
N GLU A 368 -8.52 -1.32 47.29
CA GLU A 368 -8.41 -0.86 45.89
C GLU A 368 -9.45 0.19 45.56
N VAL A 369 -9.11 1.09 44.64
CA VAL A 369 -10.00 2.16 44.20
C VAL A 369 -9.55 2.65 42.83
N VAL A 370 -10.48 3.16 42.03
CA VAL A 370 -10.12 3.91 40.81
C VAL A 370 -9.58 5.30 41.19
N ASN A 371 -8.53 5.77 40.52
CA ASN A 371 -7.80 6.98 40.93
C ASN A 371 -7.72 8.07 39.85
N ASN A 372 -8.26 7.84 38.65
CA ASN A 372 -8.21 8.77 37.51
C ASN A 372 -6.80 9.22 37.13
N GLU A 373 -5.87 8.28 37.18
CA GLU A 373 -4.48 8.51 36.80
C GLU A 373 -4.24 7.93 35.40
N ASP A 374 -4.02 8.81 34.42
CA ASP A 374 -3.61 8.42 33.07
C ASP A 374 -2.16 7.95 33.11
N HIS A 375 -1.79 7.01 32.24
CA HIS A 375 -0.48 6.38 32.34
C HIS A 375 0.03 5.89 30.98
N LEU A 376 1.31 5.52 30.96
CA LEU A 376 2.00 4.91 29.83
C LEU A 376 2.47 3.53 30.23
N GLU A 377 2.23 2.55 29.39
CA GLU A 377 2.65 1.17 29.59
C GLU A 377 3.63 0.71 28.53
N LEU A 378 4.42 -0.30 28.88
CA LEU A 378 5.30 -1.03 27.98
C LEU A 378 4.79 -2.47 27.91
N ILE A 379 4.19 -2.84 26.78
CA ILE A 379 3.71 -4.21 26.55
C ILE A 379 4.89 -5.17 26.42
N THR A 380 5.84 -4.79 25.57
CA THR A 380 7.03 -5.58 25.25
C THR A 380 8.14 -4.67 24.76
N ASN A 381 9.40 -5.01 25.05
CA ASN A 381 10.56 -4.35 24.46
C ASN A 381 11.06 -5.04 23.19
N ASP A 382 10.44 -6.16 22.81
CA ASP A 382 10.76 -6.94 21.63
C ASP A 382 9.48 -7.60 21.12
N ILE A 383 8.85 -6.96 20.14
CA ILE A 383 7.61 -7.43 19.53
C ILE A 383 7.82 -8.73 18.74
N GLN A 384 9.03 -9.00 18.24
CA GLN A 384 9.31 -10.19 17.44
C GLN A 384 9.21 -11.48 18.26
N ASN A 385 9.56 -11.40 19.55
CA ASN A 385 9.48 -12.54 20.48
C ASN A 385 8.29 -12.45 21.46
N TYR A 386 7.38 -11.50 21.26
CA TYR A 386 6.24 -11.30 22.15
C TYR A 386 5.14 -12.36 21.93
N SER A 387 4.61 -12.90 23.03
CA SER A 387 3.45 -13.78 23.02
C SER A 387 2.18 -12.95 23.20
N PHE A 388 1.29 -12.94 22.21
CA PHE A 388 0.05 -12.15 22.28
C PHE A 388 -0.79 -12.54 23.51
N GLY A 389 -1.34 -11.51 24.18
CA GLY A 389 -2.11 -11.63 25.41
C GLY A 389 -1.30 -11.93 26.68
N SER A 390 0.05 -11.94 26.62
CA SER A 390 0.87 -12.26 27.79
C SER A 390 1.09 -11.08 28.75
N PHE A 391 0.99 -9.84 28.26
CA PHE A 391 0.93 -8.64 29.09
C PHE A 391 -0.53 -8.33 29.47
N TYR A 392 -0.78 -7.72 30.63
CA TYR A 392 -2.11 -7.29 31.06
C TYR A 392 -2.01 -5.96 31.82
N ALA A 393 -2.74 -4.98 31.33
CA ALA A 393 -2.69 -3.55 31.71
C ALA A 393 -3.54 -3.19 32.95
N GLY A 394 -4.34 -4.12 33.47
CA GLY A 394 -4.97 -3.94 34.79
C GLY A 394 -6.45 -3.56 34.82
N HIS A 395 -7.06 -3.10 33.72
CA HIS A 395 -8.52 -2.89 33.65
C HIS A 395 -9.27 -4.21 33.41
N PRO A 396 -10.19 -4.63 34.30
CA PRO A 396 -10.86 -5.92 34.18
C PRO A 396 -11.81 -6.03 32.98
N ASN A 397 -11.83 -7.20 32.37
CA ASN A 397 -12.87 -7.64 31.44
C ASN A 397 -13.45 -8.98 31.93
N PRO A 398 -14.61 -8.96 32.62
CA PRO A 398 -15.18 -10.18 33.18
C PRO A 398 -15.52 -11.25 32.14
N ILE A 399 -15.88 -10.87 30.90
CA ILE A 399 -16.18 -11.82 29.82
C ILE A 399 -14.94 -12.63 29.46
N ARG A 400 -13.77 -12.01 29.31
CA ARG A 400 -12.51 -12.72 29.03
C ARG A 400 -11.98 -13.46 30.25
N ALA A 401 -12.18 -12.91 31.45
CA ALA A 401 -11.70 -13.52 32.69
C ALA A 401 -12.48 -14.78 33.11
N ASN A 402 -13.81 -14.76 32.94
CA ASN A 402 -14.72 -15.82 33.36
C ASN A 402 -15.84 -16.05 32.32
N PRO A 403 -15.52 -16.51 31.09
CA PRO A 403 -16.49 -16.57 29.97
C PRO A 403 -17.78 -17.34 30.31
N ASN A 404 -17.67 -18.42 31.07
CA ASN A 404 -18.82 -19.27 31.42
C ASN A 404 -19.61 -18.77 32.64
N GLY A 405 -19.04 -17.88 33.45
CA GLY A 405 -19.61 -17.47 34.74
C GLY A 405 -19.89 -15.98 34.88
N ALA A 406 -19.35 -15.15 33.99
CA ALA A 406 -19.47 -13.69 34.09
C ALA A 406 -20.91 -13.20 33.90
N GLY A 407 -21.68 -13.87 33.05
CA GLY A 407 -23.01 -13.44 32.63
C GLY A 407 -22.99 -12.14 31.82
N LEU A 408 -24.18 -11.61 31.53
CA LEU A 408 -24.37 -10.36 30.80
C LEU A 408 -25.48 -9.55 31.47
N TYR A 409 -25.22 -8.29 31.79
CA TYR A 409 -26.22 -7.36 32.30
C TYR A 409 -26.71 -6.47 31.16
N THR A 410 -28.02 -6.51 30.88
CA THR A 410 -28.67 -5.72 29.82
C THR A 410 -29.67 -4.77 30.45
N ALA A 411 -29.75 -3.51 29.99
CA ALA A 411 -30.56 -2.47 30.59
C ALA A 411 -31.29 -1.63 29.52
N PRO A 412 -32.30 -2.21 28.83
CA PRO A 412 -32.87 -1.70 27.56
C PRO A 412 -33.78 -0.48 27.74
N ASN A 413 -33.72 0.19 28.88
CA ASN A 413 -34.53 1.35 29.18
C ASN A 413 -33.69 2.61 29.06
N GLN A 414 -34.11 3.43 28.11
CA GLN A 414 -33.52 4.73 27.82
C GLN A 414 -33.43 5.70 28.99
N TYR A 415 -33.97 5.43 30.19
CA TYR A 415 -33.84 6.31 31.36
C TYR A 415 -33.50 5.54 32.67
N GLY A 416 -32.78 4.41 32.59
CA GLY A 416 -32.16 3.74 33.74
C GLY A 416 -32.43 2.23 33.83
N THR A 417 -32.29 1.63 35.01
CA THR A 417 -32.29 0.15 35.17
C THR A 417 -33.67 -0.52 35.16
N THR A 418 -34.74 0.17 34.76
CA THR A 418 -36.09 -0.40 34.80
C THR A 418 -36.25 -1.44 33.69
N GLY A 419 -36.38 -2.71 34.07
CA GLY A 419 -36.45 -3.83 33.12
C GLY A 419 -35.09 -4.48 32.85
N ALA A 420 -34.04 -4.04 33.53
CA ALA A 420 -32.71 -4.63 33.42
C ALA A 420 -32.68 -6.08 33.95
N VAL A 421 -31.84 -6.91 33.33
CA VAL A 421 -31.72 -8.34 33.60
C VAL A 421 -30.24 -8.72 33.68
N PHE A 422 -29.87 -9.48 34.71
CA PHE A 422 -28.59 -10.19 34.73
C PHE A 422 -28.79 -11.61 34.19
N ARG A 423 -28.32 -11.84 32.96
CA ARG A 423 -28.48 -13.07 32.19
C ARG A 423 -27.35 -14.04 32.55
N THR A 424 -27.72 -15.28 32.90
CA THR A 424 -26.77 -16.31 33.38
C THR A 424 -27.03 -17.70 32.78
N GLN A 425 -28.10 -17.86 32.02
CA GLN A 425 -28.49 -19.13 31.38
C GLN A 425 -28.54 -18.90 29.87
N VAL A 426 -27.90 -19.77 29.09
CA VAL A 426 -27.92 -19.72 27.62
C VAL A 426 -29.35 -19.87 27.10
N TYR A 427 -29.71 -19.08 26.09
CA TYR A 427 -30.99 -19.21 25.41
C TYR A 427 -31.01 -20.49 24.57
N ASP A 428 -32.07 -21.26 24.75
CA ASP A 428 -32.32 -22.50 24.05
C ASP A 428 -33.84 -22.58 23.79
N PRO A 429 -34.29 -22.36 22.57
CA PRO A 429 -35.71 -22.25 22.25
C PRO A 429 -36.48 -23.56 22.44
N ASP A 430 -35.83 -24.72 22.32
CA ASP A 430 -36.48 -26.03 22.44
C ASP A 430 -36.33 -26.65 23.84
N GLY A 431 -35.42 -26.11 24.65
CA GLY A 431 -35.18 -26.48 26.04
C GLY A 431 -34.50 -27.83 26.21
N SER A 432 -33.81 -28.31 25.17
CA SER A 432 -33.09 -29.58 25.17
C SER A 432 -31.78 -29.54 25.97
N THR A 433 -31.18 -28.37 26.15
CA THR A 433 -29.91 -28.13 26.85
C THR A 433 -30.12 -27.97 28.37
N PRO A 434 -29.52 -28.82 29.22
CA PRO A 434 -29.67 -28.67 30.67
C PRO A 434 -29.07 -27.35 31.20
N GLY A 435 -29.88 -26.58 31.94
CA GLY A 435 -29.44 -25.32 32.56
C GLY A 435 -29.64 -24.08 31.69
N SER A 436 -30.17 -24.25 30.48
CA SER A 436 -30.62 -23.19 29.58
C SER A 436 -31.98 -22.60 29.99
N THR A 437 -32.42 -21.56 29.28
CA THR A 437 -33.75 -20.97 29.39
C THR A 437 -34.42 -20.86 28.02
N THR A 438 -35.73 -21.08 27.97
CA THR A 438 -36.55 -20.89 26.75
C THR A 438 -37.10 -19.47 26.63
N ASP A 439 -36.82 -18.58 27.60
CA ASP A 439 -37.28 -17.19 27.57
C ASP A 439 -36.18 -16.27 27.01
N PRO A 440 -36.36 -15.72 25.79
CA PRO A 440 -35.34 -14.90 25.13
C PRO A 440 -35.04 -13.58 25.85
N ASN A 441 -35.98 -13.09 26.68
CA ASN A 441 -35.80 -11.82 27.41
C ASN A 441 -34.87 -11.95 28.61
N VAL A 442 -34.52 -13.17 29.02
CA VAL A 442 -33.65 -13.43 30.18
C VAL A 442 -32.48 -14.37 29.88
N GLY A 443 -32.43 -14.94 28.67
CA GLY A 443 -31.35 -15.82 28.23
C GLY A 443 -30.13 -15.06 27.74
N LEU A 444 -28.94 -15.63 27.94
CA LEU A 444 -27.74 -15.24 27.21
C LEU A 444 -27.88 -15.64 25.72
N PRO A 445 -27.09 -15.02 24.83
CA PRO A 445 -26.99 -15.43 23.43
C PRO A 445 -26.81 -16.94 23.23
N ALA A 446 -27.42 -17.47 22.17
CA ALA A 446 -27.53 -18.92 21.97
C ALA A 446 -26.15 -19.59 21.75
N ASN A 447 -25.19 -18.84 21.22
CA ASN A 447 -23.80 -19.23 21.00
C ASN A 447 -22.82 -18.72 22.08
N TRP A 448 -23.31 -18.30 23.26
CA TRP A 448 -22.47 -17.86 24.38
C TRP A 448 -21.50 -18.96 24.86
N PRO A 449 -20.24 -18.64 25.23
CA PRO A 449 -19.63 -17.31 25.35
C PRO A 449 -18.93 -16.77 24.08
N PRO A 450 -18.73 -15.43 23.98
CA PRO A 450 -18.07 -14.79 22.83
C PRO A 450 -16.55 -15.02 22.78
N VAL A 451 -15.98 -15.71 23.78
CA VAL A 451 -14.56 -16.05 23.89
C VAL A 451 -14.40 -17.46 24.43
N ALA A 452 -13.62 -18.28 23.73
CA ALA A 452 -13.52 -19.71 24.02
C ALA A 452 -12.59 -20.05 25.22
N THR A 453 -11.58 -19.22 25.48
CA THR A 453 -10.55 -19.49 26.51
C THR A 453 -10.58 -18.40 27.57
N ALA A 454 -10.72 -18.80 28.83
CA ALA A 454 -10.69 -17.89 29.97
C ALA A 454 -9.26 -17.41 30.27
N ASN A 455 -9.11 -16.14 30.60
CA ASN A 455 -7.87 -15.56 31.11
C ASN A 455 -8.10 -14.90 32.49
N PRO A 456 -8.01 -15.66 33.60
CA PRO A 456 -8.39 -15.20 34.93
C PRO A 456 -7.69 -13.92 35.42
N VAL A 457 -6.53 -13.58 34.86
CA VAL A 457 -5.81 -12.35 35.19
C VAL A 457 -6.61 -11.11 34.82
N GLU A 458 -7.50 -11.21 33.84
CA GLU A 458 -8.33 -10.10 33.38
C GLU A 458 -9.53 -9.83 34.30
N GLY A 459 -9.63 -10.53 35.43
CA GLY A 459 -10.58 -10.24 36.50
C GLY A 459 -9.97 -9.46 37.66
N ASP A 460 -8.70 -9.10 37.57
CA ASP A 460 -7.89 -8.45 38.61
C ASP A 460 -7.68 -6.98 38.24
N TRP A 461 -8.19 -6.05 39.04
CA TRP A 461 -8.04 -4.62 38.84
C TRP A 461 -6.65 -4.16 39.30
N ARG A 462 -5.92 -3.48 38.43
CA ARG A 462 -4.61 -2.90 38.80
C ARG A 462 -4.61 -1.42 38.55
N GLY A 463 -4.91 -0.67 39.61
CA GLY A 463 -4.85 0.79 39.55
C GLY A 463 -3.40 1.27 39.39
N PRO A 464 -3.11 2.18 38.45
CA PRO A 464 -1.77 2.69 38.24
C PRO A 464 -1.24 3.37 39.50
N GLY A 465 -0.06 2.95 39.96
CA GLY A 465 0.58 3.47 41.17
C GLY A 465 -0.05 3.02 42.49
N MET A 466 -1.00 2.08 42.44
CA MET A 466 -1.66 1.51 43.62
C MET A 466 -1.09 0.13 43.94
N VAL A 467 -1.09 -0.23 45.23
CA VAL A 467 -0.76 -1.60 45.65
C VAL A 467 -1.98 -2.47 45.35
N ASN A 468 -1.78 -3.50 44.54
CA ASN A 468 -2.78 -4.52 44.27
C ASN A 468 -2.70 -5.63 45.35
N PRO A 469 -3.76 -5.88 46.14
CA PRO A 469 -3.82 -6.96 47.13
C PRO A 469 -4.05 -8.36 46.53
N ASP A 470 -4.64 -8.48 45.35
CA ASP A 470 -5.07 -9.73 44.73
C ASP A 470 -4.07 -10.31 43.70
N GLY A 471 -3.06 -9.52 43.34
CA GLY A 471 -2.09 -9.88 42.32
C GLY A 471 -0.80 -9.06 42.35
N PRO A 472 0.00 -9.12 41.27
CA PRO A 472 1.08 -8.16 41.07
C PRO A 472 0.49 -6.75 40.91
N ALA A 473 1.22 -5.75 41.40
CA ALA A 473 0.89 -4.35 41.11
C ALA A 473 1.08 -4.06 39.61
N ASP A 474 0.34 -3.08 39.12
CA ASP A 474 0.64 -2.46 37.84
C ASP A 474 2.02 -1.76 37.89
N VAL A 475 2.74 -1.79 36.77
CA VAL A 475 4.09 -1.22 36.63
C VAL A 475 4.11 -0.31 35.40
N PRO A 476 3.41 0.83 35.44
CA PRO A 476 3.41 1.77 34.34
C PRO A 476 4.81 2.39 34.21
N ILE A 477 5.20 2.73 32.99
CA ILE A 477 6.42 3.49 32.70
C ILE A 477 6.36 4.83 33.42
N THR A 478 5.22 5.50 33.35
CA THR A 478 4.95 6.71 34.11
C THR A 478 3.46 6.93 34.27
N ILE A 479 3.12 7.69 35.31
CA ILE A 479 1.77 8.19 35.58
C ILE A 479 1.78 9.70 35.34
N TRP A 480 0.75 10.22 34.70
CA TRP A 480 0.60 11.63 34.41
C TRP A 480 -0.86 12.09 34.55
N GLY A 481 -1.05 13.38 34.81
CA GLY A 481 -2.40 13.96 34.80
C GLY A 481 -3.04 13.93 33.39
N THR A 482 -4.29 14.39 33.29
CA THR A 482 -5.13 14.36 32.07
C THR A 482 -4.38 14.44 30.75
N ASN A 483 -4.47 13.38 29.95
CA ASN A 483 -3.72 13.19 28.73
C ASN A 483 -4.63 13.25 27.50
N THR A 484 -4.07 13.69 26.36
CA THR A 484 -4.70 13.58 25.03
C THR A 484 -4.26 12.31 24.31
N ASN A 485 -3.27 11.61 24.85
CA ASN A 485 -2.82 10.28 24.45
C ASN A 485 -2.14 10.12 23.09
N GLY A 486 -2.16 11.11 22.19
CA GLY A 486 -1.33 11.07 20.99
C GLY A 486 0.14 10.81 21.32
N ILE A 487 0.78 9.87 20.65
CA ILE A 487 2.15 9.46 20.97
C ILE A 487 2.92 9.10 19.70
N ASP A 488 4.21 9.43 19.66
CA ASP A 488 5.11 8.94 18.63
C ASP A 488 6.57 8.88 19.13
N GLU A 489 7.43 8.15 18.44
CA GLU A 489 8.86 8.04 18.71
C GLU A 489 9.66 9.06 17.91
N TYR A 490 10.57 9.78 18.57
CA TYR A 490 11.54 10.62 17.87
C TYR A 490 12.72 9.77 17.38
N THR A 491 12.79 9.47 16.09
CA THR A 491 13.81 8.58 15.50
C THR A 491 14.98 9.30 14.83
N ALA A 492 14.85 10.60 14.56
CA ALA A 492 15.88 11.38 13.88
C ALA A 492 17.18 11.57 14.70
N THR A 493 18.30 11.74 14.00
CA THR A 493 19.64 11.90 14.59
C THR A 493 19.98 13.34 14.99
N ASN A 494 19.05 14.28 14.83
CA ASN A 494 19.17 15.65 15.33
C ASN A 494 19.63 15.71 16.79
N PHE A 495 20.29 16.81 17.14
CA PHE A 495 20.94 17.05 18.42
C PHE A 495 22.03 16.03 18.75
N GLY A 496 22.62 15.39 17.74
CA GLY A 496 23.62 14.33 17.89
C GLY A 496 23.02 13.04 18.47
N GLY A 497 21.79 12.72 18.10
CA GLY A 497 21.05 11.54 18.57
C GLY A 497 20.52 11.67 20.00
N ALA A 498 20.60 12.86 20.61
CA ALA A 498 20.23 13.06 22.01
C ALA A 498 18.73 12.88 22.32
N MET A 499 17.89 12.79 21.29
CA MET A 499 16.45 12.50 21.39
C MET A 499 16.07 11.16 20.74
N GLN A 500 17.00 10.47 20.09
CA GLN A 500 16.69 9.27 19.31
C GLN A 500 16.18 8.16 20.24
N GLY A 501 14.97 7.66 19.97
CA GLY A 501 14.28 6.66 20.78
C GLY A 501 13.49 7.21 21.96
N ASP A 502 13.42 8.54 22.13
CA ASP A 502 12.52 9.14 23.10
C ASP A 502 11.09 9.20 22.57
N LEU A 503 10.10 9.01 23.43
CA LEU A 503 8.69 9.16 23.05
C LEU A 503 8.20 10.58 23.32
N LEU A 504 7.41 11.11 22.40
CA LEU A 504 6.69 12.36 22.56
C LEU A 504 5.21 12.08 22.73
N ALA A 505 4.66 12.49 23.87
CA ALA A 505 3.27 12.25 24.21
C ALA A 505 2.49 13.55 24.36
N GLY A 506 1.27 13.58 23.85
CA GLY A 506 0.32 14.67 23.93
C GLY A 506 -0.02 15.10 25.35
N HIS A 507 -0.64 16.26 25.49
CA HIS A 507 -1.29 16.71 26.72
C HIS A 507 -2.39 17.72 26.37
N ASN A 508 -3.40 17.79 27.24
CA ASN A 508 -4.43 18.83 27.16
C ASN A 508 -3.79 20.24 27.19
N ALA A 509 -4.50 21.24 26.64
CA ALA A 509 -4.00 22.62 26.59
C ALA A 509 -2.73 22.86 25.74
N GLY A 510 -2.41 21.95 24.80
CA GLY A 510 -1.44 22.19 23.74
C GLY A 510 0.00 22.15 24.19
N ILE A 511 0.36 21.05 24.86
CA ILE A 511 1.68 20.72 25.36
C ILE A 511 2.06 19.33 24.85
N LEU A 512 3.35 19.11 24.54
CA LEU A 512 3.94 17.78 24.44
C LEU A 512 4.86 17.51 25.62
N ARG A 513 4.87 16.25 26.04
CA ARG A 513 5.79 15.67 27.01
C ARG A 513 6.89 14.92 26.26
N ARG A 514 8.07 14.86 26.86
CA ARG A 514 9.16 13.99 26.39
C ARG A 514 9.42 12.91 27.42
N VAL A 515 9.32 11.66 26.99
CA VAL A 515 9.56 10.45 27.77
C VAL A 515 10.89 9.88 27.33
N GLN A 516 11.92 10.09 28.16
CA GLN A 516 13.23 9.54 27.90
C GLN A 516 13.33 8.15 28.49
N LEU A 517 13.83 7.20 27.71
CA LEU A 517 13.80 5.78 28.04
C LEU A 517 15.20 5.23 28.28
N ASN A 518 15.33 4.30 29.22
CA ASN A 518 16.52 3.46 29.35
C ASN A 518 16.52 2.39 28.24
N PRO A 519 17.67 1.75 27.93
CA PRO A 519 17.72 0.68 26.91
C PRO A 519 16.79 -0.51 27.15
N ASN A 520 16.30 -0.72 28.38
CA ASN A 520 15.32 -1.76 28.71
C ASN A 520 13.86 -1.29 28.57
N GLY A 521 13.63 -0.09 28.06
CA GLY A 521 12.31 0.53 27.90
C GLY A 521 11.71 1.18 29.15
N SER A 522 12.40 1.13 30.30
CA SER A 522 11.92 1.80 31.52
C SER A 522 12.16 3.32 31.48
N LEU A 523 11.36 4.10 32.22
CA LEU A 523 11.53 5.55 32.30
C LEU A 523 12.92 5.94 32.84
N GLN A 524 13.65 6.73 32.05
CA GLN A 524 14.85 7.42 32.49
C GLN A 524 14.51 8.80 33.06
N ASN A 525 13.73 9.59 32.31
CA ASN A 525 13.34 10.95 32.70
C ASN A 525 12.05 11.37 31.99
N LEU A 526 11.17 12.10 32.70
CA LEU A 526 9.95 12.68 32.14
C LEU A 526 10.03 14.21 32.14
N THR A 527 9.93 14.82 30.97
CA THR A 527 9.82 16.28 30.84
C THR A 527 8.38 16.67 30.47
N SER A 528 7.59 17.10 31.47
CA SER A 528 6.14 17.30 31.31
C SER A 528 5.71 18.50 30.44
N ASN A 529 6.56 19.52 30.29
CA ASN A 529 6.28 20.70 29.46
C ASN A 529 7.40 20.89 28.44
N PHE A 530 7.60 19.89 27.58
CA PHE A 530 8.70 19.89 26.64
C PHE A 530 8.46 20.89 25.50
N LEU A 531 7.36 20.72 24.74
CA LEU A 531 6.89 21.69 23.75
C LEU A 531 5.53 22.25 24.19
N SER A 532 5.27 23.52 23.93
CA SER A 532 4.08 24.21 24.44
C SER A 532 3.57 25.29 23.49
N ASN A 533 2.43 25.90 23.81
CA ASN A 533 1.76 26.92 22.99
C ASN A 533 1.29 26.42 21.61
N ILE A 534 0.90 25.14 21.52
CA ILE A 534 0.39 24.52 20.29
C ILE A 534 -0.98 25.11 19.92
N GLY A 535 -1.80 25.45 20.90
CA GLY A 535 -3.05 26.21 20.68
C GLY A 535 -4.32 25.37 20.53
N GLY A 536 -4.29 24.11 20.99
CA GLY A 536 -5.41 23.16 21.03
C GLY A 536 -4.97 21.88 21.74
N ASN A 537 -5.87 20.90 21.93
CA ASN A 537 -5.50 19.59 22.46
C ASN A 537 -4.68 18.82 21.42
N ALA A 538 -3.46 18.41 21.75
CA ALA A 538 -2.53 17.72 20.83
C ALA A 538 -2.89 16.23 20.73
N LEU A 539 -3.65 15.85 19.70
CA LEU A 539 -4.13 14.46 19.51
C LEU A 539 -3.31 13.72 18.47
N GLY A 540 -3.07 14.32 17.31
CA GLY A 540 -2.16 13.74 16.32
C GLY A 540 -0.74 14.22 16.59
N VAL A 541 0.19 13.31 16.77
CA VAL A 541 1.62 13.59 16.93
C VAL A 541 2.35 12.71 15.94
N THR A 542 3.23 13.28 15.12
CA THR A 542 4.15 12.50 14.31
C THR A 542 5.55 13.15 14.29
N CYS A 543 6.58 12.33 14.36
CA CYS A 543 7.98 12.70 14.41
C CYS A 543 8.70 12.13 13.19
N ASN A 544 9.15 13.01 12.30
CA ASN A 544 9.77 12.57 11.06
C ASN A 544 11.20 12.09 11.32
N SER A 545 11.54 10.91 10.80
CA SER A 545 12.86 10.31 10.84
C SER A 545 13.86 11.04 9.95
N ASP A 546 15.11 10.55 9.90
CA ASP A 546 16.13 11.09 8.99
C ASP A 546 15.83 10.86 7.50
N THR A 547 14.94 9.91 7.19
CA THR A 547 14.58 9.54 5.81
C THR A 547 13.21 10.05 5.38
N ASP A 548 12.42 10.58 6.31
CA ASP A 548 11.11 11.14 6.00
C ASP A 548 11.24 12.57 5.45
N ALA A 549 10.16 13.06 4.83
CA ALA A 549 10.09 14.46 4.43
C ALA A 549 10.30 15.36 5.66
N PHE A 550 11.09 16.43 5.52
CA PHE A 550 11.42 17.33 6.63
C PHE A 550 12.03 16.62 7.85
N PRO A 551 13.26 16.09 7.73
CA PRO A 551 13.90 15.30 8.79
C PRO A 551 13.91 15.95 10.18
N GLY A 552 13.58 15.14 11.19
CA GLY A 552 13.61 15.53 12.60
C GLY A 552 12.56 16.55 13.05
N THR A 553 11.64 16.93 12.16
CA THR A 553 10.51 17.79 12.50
C THR A 553 9.45 17.02 13.30
N ILE A 554 8.73 17.74 14.16
CA ILE A 554 7.59 17.19 14.91
C ILE A 554 6.33 17.93 14.47
N TRP A 555 5.34 17.18 14.00
CA TRP A 555 4.06 17.70 13.53
C TRP A 555 2.97 17.35 14.52
N ILE A 556 2.19 18.36 14.90
CA ILE A 556 1.09 18.19 15.87
C ILE A 556 -0.22 18.70 15.27
N GLY A 557 -1.17 17.78 15.18
CA GLY A 557 -2.56 18.02 14.87
C GLY A 557 -3.36 18.25 16.16
N THR A 558 -4.24 19.23 16.13
CA THR A 558 -5.07 19.58 17.29
C THR A 558 -6.55 19.42 17.02
N LEU A 559 -7.32 19.13 18.09
CA LEU A 559 -8.77 18.95 18.00
C LEU A 559 -9.54 20.19 17.48
N ASN A 560 -8.92 21.37 17.46
CA ASN A 560 -9.52 22.59 16.90
C ASN A 560 -9.01 22.93 15.50
N GLY A 561 -8.39 21.97 14.81
CA GLY A 561 -8.07 22.04 13.39
C GLY A 561 -6.72 22.68 13.05
N LYS A 562 -5.88 23.01 14.05
CA LYS A 562 -4.53 23.51 13.80
C LYS A 562 -3.54 22.37 13.60
N ILE A 563 -2.64 22.54 12.63
CA ILE A 563 -1.42 21.75 12.47
C ILE A 563 -0.23 22.65 12.81
N VAL A 564 0.62 22.21 13.73
CA VAL A 564 1.77 22.95 14.24
C VAL A 564 3.03 22.15 13.97
N VAL A 565 4.07 22.83 13.48
CA VAL A 565 5.36 22.23 13.15
C VAL A 565 6.42 22.73 14.13
N PHE A 566 7.19 21.81 14.68
CA PHE A 566 8.42 22.11 15.43
C PHE A 566 9.62 21.64 14.62
N GLU A 567 10.38 22.61 14.10
CA GLU A 567 11.59 22.37 13.32
C GLU A 567 12.83 22.40 14.23
N PRO A 568 13.69 21.37 14.23
CA PRO A 568 14.87 21.34 15.09
C PRO A 568 15.84 22.46 14.73
N GLN A 569 16.55 23.03 15.71
CA GLN A 569 17.50 24.13 15.44
C GLN A 569 18.70 23.72 14.58
N ASP A 570 19.02 22.43 14.52
CA ASP A 570 20.05 21.85 13.66
C ASP A 570 19.46 21.14 12.43
N TYR A 571 18.24 21.51 12.05
CA TYR A 571 17.62 21.09 10.78
C TYR A 571 18.57 21.33 9.60
N GLY A 572 18.82 20.27 8.81
CA GLY A 572 19.71 20.30 7.65
C GLY A 572 21.20 20.50 7.96
N ILE A 573 21.65 20.42 9.23
CA ILE A 573 23.08 20.52 9.55
C ILE A 573 23.70 19.12 9.55
N GLY A 574 24.44 18.80 8.49
CA GLY A 574 25.26 17.59 8.38
C GLY A 574 24.62 16.42 7.64
N SER A 575 23.43 16.58 7.07
CA SER A 575 22.86 15.64 6.11
C SER A 575 23.54 15.78 4.75
N PRO A 576 23.93 14.68 4.08
CA PRO A 576 24.34 14.74 2.69
C PRO A 576 23.16 15.14 1.78
N PRO A 577 23.41 15.77 0.63
CA PRO A 577 22.35 16.06 -0.32
C PRO A 577 21.71 14.78 -0.86
N VAL A 578 20.43 14.83 -1.19
CA VAL A 578 19.59 13.69 -1.61
C VAL A 578 19.05 13.88 -3.03
N ILE A 579 18.67 12.77 -3.67
CA ILE A 579 17.94 12.78 -4.96
C ILE A 579 16.44 12.81 -4.62
N VAL A 580 15.78 13.93 -4.89
CA VAL A 580 14.34 14.10 -4.65
C VAL A 580 13.49 13.62 -5.83
N GLN A 581 14.09 13.57 -7.03
CA GLN A 581 13.45 13.01 -8.22
C GLN A 581 14.53 12.45 -9.15
N GLN A 582 14.27 11.30 -9.79
CA GLN A 582 15.16 10.80 -10.83
C GLN A 582 15.02 11.64 -12.11
N ILE A 583 16.12 12.16 -12.66
CA ILE A 583 16.20 12.59 -14.05
C ILE A 583 15.86 11.39 -14.97
N PRO A 584 14.84 11.49 -15.85
CA PRO A 584 14.48 10.41 -16.75
C PRO A 584 15.46 10.28 -17.92
N ASP A 585 15.51 9.08 -18.50
CA ASP A 585 16.20 8.86 -19.78
C ASP A 585 15.50 9.64 -20.91
N LEU A 586 16.29 10.24 -21.81
CA LEU A 586 15.81 11.13 -22.85
C LEU A 586 16.02 10.53 -24.26
N LEU A 587 14.94 10.35 -25.01
CA LEU A 587 14.97 10.06 -26.44
C LEU A 587 14.68 11.32 -27.26
N ARG A 588 15.56 11.66 -28.20
CA ARG A 588 15.46 12.86 -29.05
C ARG A 588 15.76 12.50 -30.50
N VAL A 589 15.37 13.38 -31.42
CA VAL A 589 15.72 13.25 -32.85
C VAL A 589 16.85 14.22 -33.22
N ILE A 590 17.62 13.93 -34.26
CA ILE A 590 18.70 14.80 -34.73
C ILE A 590 18.18 16.23 -34.97
N ASN A 591 19.03 17.22 -34.69
CA ASN A 591 18.70 18.65 -34.79
C ASN A 591 17.56 19.12 -33.85
N THR A 592 17.21 18.35 -32.82
CA THR A 592 16.38 18.87 -31.73
C THR A 592 17.07 20.08 -31.09
N ALA A 593 16.29 21.11 -30.75
CA ALA A 593 16.82 22.29 -30.07
C ALA A 593 17.38 21.92 -28.69
N ASP A 594 18.38 22.68 -28.22
CA ASP A 594 18.97 22.49 -26.90
C ASP A 594 17.89 22.49 -25.80
N GLU A 595 18.06 21.63 -24.82
CA GLU A 595 17.14 21.42 -23.71
C GLU A 595 17.78 21.83 -22.39
N ASN A 596 17.01 22.50 -21.54
CA ASN A 596 17.46 22.95 -20.23
C ASN A 596 16.68 22.23 -19.13
N LEU A 597 17.40 21.56 -18.24
CA LEU A 597 16.88 20.90 -17.05
C LEU A 597 17.28 21.72 -15.82
N ASP A 598 16.32 21.99 -14.93
CA ASP A 598 16.61 22.58 -13.62
C ASP A 598 16.99 21.46 -12.64
N LEU A 599 18.25 21.43 -12.24
CA LEU A 599 18.78 20.41 -11.34
C LEU A 599 18.21 20.52 -9.92
N ASN A 600 17.69 21.68 -9.53
CA ASN A 600 17.01 21.85 -8.24
C ASN A 600 15.68 21.09 -8.17
N THR A 601 15.17 20.60 -9.30
CA THR A 601 14.01 19.69 -9.34
C THR A 601 14.38 18.26 -8.95
N TYR A 602 15.65 17.88 -9.07
CA TYR A 602 16.11 16.50 -8.94
C TYR A 602 16.97 16.25 -7.70
N PHE A 603 17.62 17.29 -7.18
CA PHE A 603 18.49 17.23 -6.01
C PHE A 603 18.07 18.25 -4.95
N ASP A 604 18.15 17.86 -3.68
CA ASP A 604 17.94 18.76 -2.53
C ASP A 604 18.99 18.54 -1.44
N ASP A 605 19.19 19.55 -0.60
CA ASP A 605 20.19 19.61 0.48
C ASP A 605 19.51 19.99 1.80
N ASP A 606 18.48 19.23 2.21
CA ASP A 606 17.72 19.24 3.49
C ASP A 606 17.40 20.61 4.12
N ASN A 607 17.57 21.69 3.35
CA ASN A 607 17.55 23.09 3.73
C ASN A 607 17.24 23.96 2.49
N GLY A 608 16.78 23.30 1.42
CA GLY A 608 16.54 23.85 0.09
C GLY A 608 17.77 23.78 -0.82
N THR A 609 17.52 23.87 -2.11
CA THR A 609 18.51 23.69 -3.17
C THR A 609 19.52 24.84 -3.35
N ALA A 610 19.42 25.90 -2.54
CA ALA A 610 20.18 27.14 -2.71
C ALA A 610 21.69 27.01 -2.43
N ASN A 611 22.11 25.93 -1.76
CA ASN A 611 23.50 25.68 -1.38
C ASN A 611 24.17 24.59 -2.21
N LEU A 612 23.44 23.97 -3.14
CA LEU A 612 23.98 22.92 -4.00
C LEU A 612 24.86 23.49 -5.11
N THR A 613 25.99 22.80 -5.31
CA THR A 613 26.84 22.96 -6.49
C THR A 613 26.80 21.72 -7.35
N TYR A 614 26.53 21.93 -8.65
CA TYR A 614 26.35 20.84 -9.59
C TYR A 614 27.53 20.70 -10.54
N THR A 615 27.89 19.45 -10.85
CA THR A 615 28.96 19.14 -11.80
C THR A 615 28.59 17.93 -12.65
N VAL A 616 28.96 17.95 -13.94
CA VAL A 616 28.94 16.76 -14.80
C VAL A 616 30.17 15.94 -14.48
N GLN A 617 29.99 14.77 -13.86
CA GLN A 617 31.08 13.86 -13.51
C GLN A 617 31.44 12.94 -14.67
N LEU A 618 30.43 12.54 -15.45
CA LEU A 618 30.60 11.68 -16.61
C LEU A 618 29.71 12.15 -17.75
N ASN A 619 30.26 12.13 -18.96
CA ASN A 619 29.52 12.19 -20.22
C ASN A 619 30.26 11.23 -21.16
N THR A 620 29.67 10.06 -21.40
CA THR A 620 30.33 8.97 -22.14
C THR A 620 30.53 9.29 -23.62
N ASN A 621 29.68 10.13 -24.20
CA ASN A 621 29.77 10.59 -25.58
C ASN A 621 29.59 12.12 -25.72
N PRO A 622 30.71 12.87 -25.89
CA PRO A 622 30.68 14.33 -25.98
C PRO A 622 29.96 14.93 -27.19
N ALA A 623 29.52 14.10 -28.16
CA ALA A 623 28.70 14.56 -29.27
C ALA A 623 27.32 15.05 -28.78
N ILE A 624 26.82 14.49 -27.69
CA ILE A 624 25.74 15.04 -26.89
C ILE A 624 26.38 15.97 -25.86
N GLY A 625 26.22 17.28 -26.08
CA GLY A 625 26.79 18.29 -25.19
C GLY A 625 26.03 18.29 -23.87
N ALA A 626 26.75 18.29 -22.76
CA ALA A 626 26.19 18.43 -21.42
C ALA A 626 27.01 19.48 -20.67
N SER A 627 26.37 20.57 -20.27
CA SER A 627 27.05 21.65 -19.55
C SER A 627 26.14 22.23 -18.48
N ILE A 628 26.72 22.59 -17.34
CA ILE A 628 25.98 23.12 -16.20
C ILE A 628 26.38 24.57 -15.97
N THR A 629 25.39 25.45 -15.83
CA THR A 629 25.58 26.84 -15.39
C THR A 629 24.61 27.15 -14.25
N GLY A 630 25.14 27.29 -13.03
CA GLY A 630 24.29 27.39 -11.83
C GLY A 630 23.60 26.05 -11.59
N ASN A 631 22.27 26.08 -11.52
CA ASN A 631 21.40 24.91 -11.39
C ASN A 631 20.90 24.37 -12.74
N ILE A 632 21.22 25.00 -13.87
CA ILE A 632 20.69 24.57 -15.17
C ILE A 632 21.68 23.64 -15.87
N LEU A 633 21.25 22.41 -16.16
CA LEU A 633 21.90 21.51 -17.10
C LEU A 633 21.37 21.78 -18.51
N THR A 634 22.24 22.25 -19.40
CA THR A 634 21.95 22.41 -20.83
C THR A 634 22.48 21.21 -21.58
N LEU A 635 21.56 20.51 -22.28
CA LEU A 635 21.84 19.44 -23.21
C LEU A 635 21.76 19.96 -24.65
N SER A 636 22.76 19.63 -25.46
CA SER A 636 22.77 19.99 -26.90
C SER A 636 22.89 18.75 -27.76
N TYR A 637 22.04 18.66 -28.79
CA TYR A 637 21.89 17.43 -29.56
C TYR A 637 22.67 17.48 -30.88
N PRO A 638 23.38 16.39 -31.26
CA PRO A 638 24.11 16.30 -32.52
C PRO A 638 23.17 16.21 -33.73
N SER A 639 23.73 16.43 -34.93
CA SER A 639 23.07 16.24 -36.22
C SER A 639 23.24 14.82 -36.78
N THR A 640 23.63 13.87 -35.94
CA THR A 640 23.81 12.44 -36.24
C THR A 640 23.29 11.63 -35.06
N PRO A 641 22.84 10.38 -35.27
CA PRO A 641 22.42 9.53 -34.17
C PRO A 641 23.56 9.24 -33.20
N GLU A 642 23.32 9.41 -31.90
CA GLU A 642 24.32 9.25 -30.84
C GLU A 642 23.63 8.80 -29.54
N ILE A 643 24.38 8.14 -28.66
CA ILE A 643 23.94 7.80 -27.29
C ILE A 643 24.99 8.23 -26.28
N SER A 644 24.57 8.71 -25.11
CA SER A 644 25.44 9.09 -24.00
C SER A 644 24.80 8.88 -22.63
N ASP A 645 25.49 8.18 -21.74
CA ASP A 645 25.23 8.22 -20.29
C ASP A 645 25.87 9.48 -19.69
N ILE A 646 25.08 10.22 -18.90
CA ILE A 646 25.46 11.47 -18.25
C ILE A 646 25.29 11.30 -16.74
N THR A 647 26.37 11.49 -15.97
CA THR A 647 26.33 11.48 -14.49
C THR A 647 26.46 12.90 -13.96
N ILE A 648 25.49 13.31 -13.14
CA ILE A 648 25.44 14.60 -12.46
C ILE A 648 25.75 14.38 -10.97
N ARG A 649 26.64 15.20 -10.41
CA ARG A 649 26.91 15.26 -8.97
C ARG A 649 26.39 16.56 -8.39
N ALA A 650 25.57 16.47 -7.37
CA ALA A 650 25.20 17.57 -6.49
C ALA A 650 26.10 17.53 -5.24
N THR A 651 26.65 18.67 -4.83
CA THR A 651 27.55 18.78 -3.67
C THR A 651 27.13 19.95 -2.80
N ASP A 652 27.00 19.71 -1.51
CA ASP A 652 26.66 20.72 -0.50
C ASP A 652 27.87 21.61 -0.13
N ALA A 653 27.67 22.54 0.81
CA ALA A 653 28.73 23.45 1.28
C ALA A 653 29.78 22.73 2.16
N GLU A 654 29.40 21.62 2.79
CA GLU A 654 30.19 20.77 3.67
C GLU A 654 31.01 19.71 2.91
N SER A 655 30.87 19.66 1.57
CA SER A 655 31.51 18.71 0.65
C SER A 655 30.95 17.28 0.66
N ASN A 656 29.76 17.05 1.21
CA ASN A 656 29.01 15.82 0.95
C ASN A 656 28.35 15.89 -0.42
N PHE A 657 28.09 14.75 -1.04
CA PHE A 657 27.57 14.71 -2.41
C PHE A 657 26.69 13.49 -2.68
N VAL A 658 25.83 13.63 -3.69
CA VAL A 658 25.06 12.55 -4.31
C VAL A 658 25.22 12.62 -5.83
N GLU A 659 25.15 11.46 -6.48
CA GLU A 659 25.30 11.34 -7.93
C GLU A 659 24.11 10.63 -8.55
N GLN A 660 23.68 11.08 -9.71
CA GLN A 660 22.64 10.42 -10.51
C GLN A 660 23.12 10.28 -11.96
N THR A 661 22.83 9.15 -12.60
CA THR A 661 23.15 8.89 -14.02
C THR A 661 21.86 8.70 -14.81
N PHE A 662 21.80 9.28 -16.01
CA PHE A 662 20.70 9.09 -16.97
C PHE A 662 21.24 8.99 -18.41
N THR A 663 20.46 8.39 -19.29
CA THR A 663 20.83 8.12 -20.68
C THR A 663 20.17 9.11 -21.63
N VAL A 664 20.92 9.65 -22.58
CA VAL A 664 20.40 10.45 -23.69
C VAL A 664 20.65 9.71 -25.00
N THR A 665 19.58 9.44 -25.75
CA THR A 665 19.63 8.81 -27.08
C THR A 665 19.10 9.77 -28.14
N VAL A 666 19.85 9.98 -29.21
CA VAL A 666 19.49 10.81 -30.38
C VAL A 666 19.36 9.92 -31.61
N THR A 667 18.25 10.02 -32.34
CA THR A 667 17.88 9.16 -33.48
C THR A 667 17.51 9.95 -34.74
N ASP A 668 17.45 9.31 -35.91
CA ASP A 668 16.95 9.93 -37.15
C ASP A 668 15.41 9.78 -37.24
N GLY A 669 14.71 10.72 -37.90
CA GLY A 669 13.24 10.66 -38.09
C GLY A 669 12.83 9.74 -39.25
N THR A 670 11.60 9.22 -39.24
CA THR A 670 11.05 8.32 -40.28
C THR A 670 9.98 9.01 -41.15
N PRO A 671 9.76 8.60 -42.42
CA PRO A 671 8.62 9.02 -43.24
C PRO A 671 7.27 8.69 -42.59
N PHE A 672 6.21 9.44 -42.90
CA PHE A 672 4.87 9.22 -42.33
C PHE A 672 3.74 9.41 -43.35
N ILE A 673 2.56 8.84 -43.05
CA ILE A 673 1.33 8.98 -43.86
C ILE A 673 0.65 10.31 -43.53
N VAL A 674 0.39 11.13 -44.54
CA VAL A 674 -0.29 12.43 -44.40
C VAL A 674 -1.81 12.26 -44.28
N GLN A 675 -2.35 11.31 -45.06
CA GLN A 675 -3.76 10.93 -45.09
C GLN A 675 -3.86 9.59 -45.84
N ASP A 676 -4.99 8.89 -45.67
CA ASP A 676 -5.15 7.55 -46.24
C ASP A 676 -5.64 7.53 -47.70
N ILE A 677 -5.12 6.57 -48.48
CA ILE A 677 -5.67 6.20 -49.80
C ILE A 677 -6.95 5.39 -49.56
N PRO A 678 -8.12 5.82 -50.08
CA PRO A 678 -9.38 5.11 -49.85
C PRO A 678 -9.53 3.85 -50.69
N ASP A 679 -10.31 2.88 -50.19
CA ASP A 679 -10.70 1.68 -50.93
C ASP A 679 -11.54 1.99 -52.17
N LEU A 680 -11.43 1.14 -53.19
CA LEU A 680 -11.99 1.38 -54.54
C LEU A 680 -12.81 0.18 -55.04
N ILE A 681 -14.08 0.44 -55.38
CA ILE A 681 -14.95 -0.55 -56.06
C ILE A 681 -15.14 -0.17 -57.52
N ARG A 682 -14.91 -1.12 -58.43
CA ARG A 682 -15.09 -0.97 -59.89
C ARG A 682 -15.82 -2.19 -60.46
N ILE A 683 -16.31 -2.08 -61.70
CA ILE A 683 -16.89 -3.23 -62.43
C ILE A 683 -15.90 -3.79 -63.45
N VAL A 684 -16.08 -5.05 -63.84
CA VAL A 684 -15.22 -5.69 -64.83
C VAL A 684 -15.03 -4.83 -66.10
N ASN A 685 -13.78 -4.71 -66.58
CA ASN A 685 -13.35 -3.88 -67.71
C ASN A 685 -13.47 -2.35 -67.52
N SER A 686 -13.46 -1.85 -66.28
CA SER A 686 -13.32 -0.41 -66.02
C SER A 686 -12.00 0.15 -66.61
N VAL A 687 -11.99 1.44 -66.98
CA VAL A 687 -10.76 2.10 -67.48
C VAL A 687 -9.75 2.31 -66.36
N ASP A 688 -8.46 2.27 -66.68
CA ASP A 688 -7.35 2.48 -65.73
C ASP A 688 -7.46 3.82 -64.97
N GLU A 689 -6.93 3.86 -63.76
CA GLU A 689 -7.03 4.98 -62.81
C GLU A 689 -5.67 5.33 -62.20
N ASP A 690 -5.33 6.63 -62.14
CA ASP A 690 -4.05 7.14 -61.63
C ASP A 690 -4.23 7.87 -60.29
N ILE A 691 -3.39 7.56 -59.30
CA ILE A 691 -3.35 8.16 -57.95
C ILE A 691 -1.99 8.82 -57.73
N ASP A 692 -1.98 10.08 -57.26
CA ASP A 692 -0.77 10.85 -56.94
C ASP A 692 -0.40 10.70 -55.46
N LEU A 693 0.67 9.95 -55.19
CA LEU A 693 1.12 9.49 -53.87
C LEU A 693 1.72 10.61 -53.01
N ASP A 694 2.19 11.71 -53.62
CA ASP A 694 2.73 12.85 -52.87
C ASP A 694 1.64 13.58 -52.04
N ASN A 695 0.36 13.25 -52.24
CA ASN A 695 -0.74 13.73 -51.41
C ASN A 695 -1.01 12.85 -50.18
N TYR A 696 -0.37 11.68 -50.08
CA TYR A 696 -0.65 10.66 -49.06
C TYR A 696 0.57 10.36 -48.18
N PHE A 697 1.80 10.70 -48.63
CA PHE A 697 3.04 10.49 -47.89
C PHE A 697 3.91 11.76 -47.87
N ASP A 698 4.61 12.02 -46.76
CA ASP A 698 5.56 13.15 -46.64
C ASP A 698 6.88 12.71 -45.96
N ASP A 699 7.97 13.41 -46.30
CA ASP A 699 9.30 13.24 -45.69
C ASP A 699 9.50 14.35 -44.65
N ASN A 700 10.06 13.99 -43.50
CA ASN A 700 10.20 14.71 -42.22
C ASN A 700 10.81 16.15 -42.27
N ASN A 701 10.19 17.04 -43.04
CA ASN A 701 10.49 18.47 -43.18
C ASN A 701 11.84 18.83 -43.86
N GLY A 702 12.43 17.94 -44.68
CA GLY A 702 13.82 18.11 -45.16
C GLY A 702 14.05 18.10 -46.68
N THR A 703 13.59 17.10 -47.42
CA THR A 703 13.84 17.03 -48.87
C THR A 703 12.85 16.08 -49.54
N ALA A 704 12.12 16.51 -50.58
CA ALA A 704 11.28 15.61 -51.37
C ALA A 704 12.14 14.52 -52.07
N ASN A 705 12.36 13.40 -51.37
CA ASN A 705 13.27 12.32 -51.74
C ASN A 705 12.59 10.94 -51.70
N LEU A 706 11.29 10.88 -51.38
CA LEU A 706 10.57 9.62 -51.25
C LEU A 706 10.57 8.83 -52.57
N VAL A 707 10.93 7.56 -52.46
CA VAL A 707 10.85 6.57 -53.53
C VAL A 707 9.71 5.63 -53.21
N TYR A 708 8.75 5.56 -54.14
CA TYR A 708 7.55 4.75 -53.97
C TYR A 708 7.65 3.39 -54.66
N LEU A 709 7.11 2.36 -54.02
CA LEU A 709 7.08 0.99 -54.52
C LEU A 709 5.72 0.36 -54.20
N VAL A 710 5.30 -0.63 -55.01
CA VAL A 710 4.23 -1.56 -54.66
C VAL A 710 4.90 -2.85 -54.18
N PRO A 711 5.30 -2.94 -52.90
CA PRO A 711 5.94 -4.15 -52.37
C PRO A 711 5.02 -5.37 -52.46
N LEU A 712 3.70 -5.17 -52.37
CA LEU A 712 2.71 -6.24 -52.44
C LEU A 712 1.47 -5.79 -53.23
N ASN A 713 1.04 -6.66 -54.14
CA ASN A 713 -0.25 -6.62 -54.80
C ASN A 713 -0.78 -8.05 -54.71
N SER A 714 -1.73 -8.28 -53.80
CA SER A 714 -2.17 -9.61 -53.41
C SER A 714 -2.77 -10.40 -54.58
N ASN A 715 -3.38 -9.71 -55.55
CA ASN A 715 -3.88 -10.28 -56.78
C ASN A 715 -3.46 -9.47 -58.02
N PRO A 716 -2.47 -9.95 -58.80
CA PRO A 716 -1.94 -9.22 -59.95
C PRO A 716 -2.91 -9.12 -61.15
N ALA A 717 -4.09 -9.76 -61.09
CA ALA A 717 -5.14 -9.56 -62.07
C ALA A 717 -5.66 -8.11 -62.07
N ILE A 718 -5.66 -7.46 -60.90
CA ILE A 718 -5.77 -6.01 -60.79
C ILE A 718 -4.35 -5.46 -60.89
N GLY A 719 -4.01 -4.85 -62.01
CA GLY A 719 -2.65 -4.38 -62.23
C GLY A 719 -2.39 -3.11 -61.43
N ALA A 720 -1.29 -3.08 -60.67
CA ALA A 720 -0.85 -1.95 -59.87
C ALA A 720 0.61 -1.65 -60.21
N SER A 721 0.92 -0.43 -60.65
CA SER A 721 2.28 -0.05 -61.00
C SER A 721 2.58 1.39 -60.67
N ILE A 722 3.80 1.67 -60.19
CA ILE A 722 4.22 3.02 -59.81
C ILE A 722 5.28 3.53 -60.78
N SER A 723 5.15 4.79 -61.20
CA SER A 723 6.15 5.53 -61.97
C SER A 723 6.31 6.93 -61.40
N GLY A 724 7.45 7.20 -60.73
CA GLY A 724 7.63 8.44 -59.98
C GLY A 724 6.77 8.42 -58.71
N SER A 725 5.91 9.41 -58.53
CA SER A 725 4.92 9.48 -57.44
C SER A 725 3.50 9.07 -57.88
N THR A 726 3.32 8.56 -59.10
CA THR A 726 1.99 8.13 -59.58
C THR A 726 1.83 6.62 -59.52
N LEU A 727 0.77 6.15 -58.84
CA LEU A 727 0.28 4.77 -58.86
C LEU A 727 -0.83 4.63 -59.91
N THR A 728 -0.63 3.76 -60.90
CA THR A 728 -1.64 3.42 -61.92
C THR A 728 -2.26 2.05 -61.62
N LEU A 729 -3.60 2.01 -61.56
CA LEU A 729 -4.43 0.84 -61.37
C LEU A 729 -5.12 0.42 -62.68
N SER A 730 -5.20 -0.87 -62.96
CA SER A 730 -5.86 -1.44 -64.16
C SER A 730 -6.78 -2.59 -63.78
N PHE A 731 -7.97 -2.65 -64.39
CA PHE A 731 -9.07 -3.51 -63.92
C PHE A 731 -9.34 -4.70 -64.88
N PRO A 732 -9.40 -5.94 -64.36
CA PRO A 732 -9.59 -7.15 -65.15
C PRO A 732 -11.00 -7.30 -65.74
N SER A 733 -11.14 -8.26 -66.65
CA SER A 733 -12.42 -8.63 -67.28
C SER A 733 -13.25 -9.63 -66.48
N THR A 734 -12.74 -10.07 -65.32
CA THR A 734 -13.40 -10.95 -64.35
C THR A 734 -13.46 -10.25 -63.00
N PRO A 735 -14.41 -10.61 -62.14
CA PRO A 735 -14.45 -10.09 -60.78
C PRO A 735 -13.20 -10.54 -60.04
N GLU A 736 -12.52 -9.61 -59.40
CA GLU A 736 -11.27 -9.84 -58.69
C GLU A 736 -11.21 -8.86 -57.53
N ILE A 737 -10.55 -9.24 -56.44
CA ILE A 737 -10.20 -8.34 -55.34
C ILE A 737 -8.69 -8.35 -55.16
N SER A 738 -8.11 -7.20 -54.82
CA SER A 738 -6.70 -7.08 -54.50
C SER A 738 -6.41 -6.00 -53.47
N ASP A 739 -5.73 -6.39 -52.40
CA ASP A 739 -5.02 -5.48 -51.50
C ASP A 739 -3.72 -5.02 -52.15
N ILE A 740 -3.53 -3.70 -52.20
CA ILE A 740 -2.35 -3.05 -52.76
C ILE A 740 -1.62 -2.33 -51.64
N THR A 741 -0.40 -2.77 -51.35
CA THR A 741 0.52 -2.07 -50.44
C THR A 741 1.37 -1.09 -51.22
N VAL A 742 1.40 0.16 -50.79
CA VAL A 742 2.31 1.21 -51.27
C VAL A 742 3.33 1.51 -50.19
N ARG A 743 4.62 1.47 -50.53
CA ARG A 743 5.73 1.85 -49.66
C ARG A 743 6.33 3.17 -50.10
N ALA A 744 6.47 4.13 -49.19
CA ALA A 744 7.27 5.33 -49.38
C ALA A 744 8.58 5.19 -48.59
N THR A 745 9.73 5.23 -49.27
CA THR A 745 11.07 5.07 -48.65
C THR A 745 11.89 6.35 -48.83
N ASP A 746 12.50 6.86 -47.77
CA ASP A 746 13.40 8.01 -47.85
C ASP A 746 14.80 7.63 -48.38
N ALA A 747 15.69 8.62 -48.48
CA ALA A 747 17.07 8.42 -48.93
C ALA A 747 17.93 7.60 -47.95
N ASP A 748 17.55 7.54 -46.67
CA ASP A 748 18.23 6.84 -45.59
C ASP A 748 17.67 5.42 -45.37
N THR A 749 16.79 4.98 -46.26
CA THR A 749 16.14 3.65 -46.32
C THR A 749 15.07 3.39 -45.26
N ASN A 750 14.68 4.41 -44.48
CA ASN A 750 13.50 4.31 -43.63
C ASN A 750 12.26 4.38 -44.53
N PHE A 751 11.20 3.67 -44.15
CA PHE A 751 10.00 3.61 -44.96
C PHE A 751 8.73 3.59 -44.13
N VAL A 752 7.64 4.04 -44.75
CA VAL A 752 6.27 3.85 -44.28
C VAL A 752 5.48 3.14 -45.37
N GLU A 753 4.54 2.29 -44.97
CA GLU A 753 3.66 1.53 -45.87
C GLU A 753 2.20 1.84 -45.58
N GLN A 754 1.41 1.85 -46.64
CA GLN A 754 -0.04 1.88 -46.56
C GLN A 754 -0.63 0.78 -47.42
N ILE A 755 -1.72 0.17 -46.98
CA ILE A 755 -2.48 -0.83 -47.73
C ILE A 755 -3.88 -0.25 -48.01
N PHE A 756 -4.43 -0.51 -49.20
CA PHE A 756 -5.83 -0.24 -49.54
C PHE A 756 -6.35 -1.32 -50.49
N THR A 757 -7.67 -1.50 -50.50
CA THR A 757 -8.34 -2.59 -51.22
C THR A 757 -8.97 -2.10 -52.52
N VAL A 758 -8.81 -2.89 -53.58
CA VAL A 758 -9.48 -2.69 -54.87
C VAL A 758 -10.36 -3.89 -55.19
N THR A 759 -11.67 -3.68 -55.29
CA THR A 759 -12.66 -4.73 -55.61
C THR A 759 -13.26 -4.49 -57.00
N VAL A 760 -13.22 -5.51 -57.84
CA VAL A 760 -13.85 -5.54 -59.17
C VAL A 760 -14.98 -6.55 -59.17
N VAL A 761 -16.21 -6.11 -59.46
CA VAL A 761 -17.43 -6.94 -59.36
C VAL A 761 -18.10 -7.23 -60.72
N ASP A 762 -18.91 -8.31 -60.78
CA ASP A 762 -19.60 -8.81 -61.99
C ASP A 762 -20.96 -8.12 -62.28
N ASN A 763 -21.60 -8.46 -63.41
CA ASN A 763 -22.97 -8.04 -63.77
C ASN A 763 -23.96 -9.25 -63.78
N SER A 764 -25.24 -9.09 -63.40
CA SER A 764 -26.22 -10.21 -63.25
C SER A 764 -26.38 -11.11 -64.50
N ILE A 765 -26.47 -12.44 -64.33
CA ILE A 765 -26.44 -13.44 -65.42
C ILE A 765 -27.85 -13.94 -65.78
N VAL A 766 -28.26 -13.80 -67.05
CA VAL A 766 -29.49 -14.40 -67.61
C VAL A 766 -29.31 -15.91 -67.79
N LEU A 767 -30.20 -16.71 -67.21
CA LEU A 767 -30.18 -18.18 -67.32
C LEU A 767 -31.15 -18.71 -68.39
N TYR A 768 -32.38 -18.17 -68.45
CA TYR A 768 -33.44 -18.68 -69.33
C TYR A 768 -34.29 -17.55 -69.93
N ARG A 769 -34.74 -17.73 -71.18
CA ARG A 769 -35.65 -16.82 -71.92
C ARG A 769 -36.58 -17.61 -72.83
N VAL A 770 -37.90 -17.47 -72.68
CA VAL A 770 -38.92 -18.15 -73.50
C VAL A 770 -39.88 -17.13 -74.10
N ASN A 771 -40.08 -17.17 -75.42
CA ASN A 771 -41.11 -16.40 -76.12
C ASN A 771 -42.40 -17.23 -76.25
N ALA A 772 -43.32 -17.07 -75.29
CA ALA A 772 -44.52 -17.88 -75.15
C ALA A 772 -45.53 -17.63 -76.27
N GLY A 773 -45.97 -18.71 -76.92
CA GLY A 773 -46.85 -18.67 -78.09
C GLY A 773 -46.16 -18.33 -79.42
N GLY A 774 -44.86 -18.01 -79.42
CA GLY A 774 -44.15 -17.41 -80.54
C GLY A 774 -42.94 -18.20 -81.06
N PRO A 775 -42.34 -17.77 -82.18
CA PRO A 775 -41.07 -18.31 -82.68
C PRO A 775 -39.88 -17.80 -81.85
N ALA A 776 -38.71 -18.40 -82.05
CA ALA A 776 -37.48 -17.94 -81.41
C ALA A 776 -37.11 -16.52 -81.90
N LEU A 777 -36.59 -15.68 -80.99
CA LEU A 777 -36.20 -14.30 -81.27
C LEU A 777 -34.76 -14.06 -80.77
N PRO A 778 -33.93 -13.32 -81.54
CA PRO A 778 -32.58 -13.00 -81.10
C PRO A 778 -32.60 -12.04 -79.90
N ALA A 779 -31.65 -12.21 -78.99
CA ALA A 779 -31.38 -11.26 -77.92
C ALA A 779 -30.89 -9.92 -78.49
N ILE A 780 -31.31 -8.80 -77.89
CA ILE A 780 -30.88 -7.45 -78.31
C ILE A 780 -29.80 -6.86 -77.39
N ASP A 781 -29.53 -7.49 -76.25
CA ASP A 781 -28.52 -7.14 -75.26
C ASP A 781 -27.23 -7.98 -75.37
N GLY A 782 -27.15 -8.86 -76.36
CA GLY A 782 -26.02 -9.79 -76.53
C GLY A 782 -26.05 -11.01 -75.61
N GLY A 783 -27.13 -11.18 -74.83
CA GLY A 783 -27.36 -12.35 -73.97
C GLY A 783 -27.95 -13.56 -74.71
N LEU A 784 -28.60 -14.45 -73.96
CA LEU A 784 -29.28 -15.64 -74.49
C LEU A 784 -30.48 -15.24 -75.38
N ASP A 785 -30.61 -15.88 -76.55
CA ASP A 785 -31.77 -15.73 -77.44
C ASP A 785 -33.05 -16.25 -76.77
N TRP A 786 -34.20 -15.65 -77.10
CA TRP A 786 -35.50 -16.09 -76.60
C TRP A 786 -35.94 -17.34 -77.37
N GLU A 787 -36.10 -18.46 -76.69
CA GLU A 787 -36.47 -19.71 -77.34
C GLU A 787 -37.94 -19.74 -77.78
N ALA A 788 -38.23 -20.54 -78.81
CA ALA A 788 -39.57 -20.67 -79.36
C ALA A 788 -40.48 -21.51 -78.45
N ASP A 789 -41.74 -21.11 -78.32
CA ASP A 789 -42.77 -21.90 -77.67
C ASP A 789 -44.11 -21.82 -78.41
N GLY A 790 -44.33 -22.69 -79.39
CA GLY A 790 -45.55 -22.69 -80.21
C GLY A 790 -46.24 -24.05 -80.25
N ILE A 791 -47.48 -24.10 -80.77
CA ILE A 791 -48.34 -25.30 -80.75
C ILE A 791 -47.74 -26.60 -81.32
N THR A 792 -46.77 -26.51 -82.24
CA THR A 792 -46.06 -27.68 -82.83
C THR A 792 -44.60 -27.80 -82.41
N ASN A 793 -44.09 -26.80 -81.68
CA ASN A 793 -42.72 -26.72 -81.20
C ASN A 793 -42.74 -26.04 -79.84
N ASN A 794 -43.22 -26.78 -78.84
CA ASN A 794 -43.29 -26.30 -77.46
C ASN A 794 -41.87 -26.07 -76.91
N SER A 795 -41.74 -25.09 -76.01
CA SER A 795 -40.53 -24.89 -75.23
C SER A 795 -40.15 -26.19 -74.50
N GLN A 796 -38.86 -26.44 -74.35
CA GLN A 796 -38.37 -27.57 -73.57
C GLN A 796 -38.70 -27.45 -72.07
N TYR A 797 -38.97 -26.23 -71.60
CA TYR A 797 -39.33 -25.92 -70.23
C TYR A 797 -40.84 -25.96 -70.00
N LEU A 798 -41.66 -26.11 -71.06
CA LEU A 798 -43.10 -26.30 -70.91
C LEU A 798 -43.40 -27.74 -70.47
N ALA A 799 -43.49 -27.94 -69.16
CA ALA A 799 -43.70 -29.25 -68.54
C ALA A 799 -45.13 -29.77 -68.77
N GLU A 800 -46.14 -28.90 -68.62
CA GLU A 800 -47.54 -29.20 -68.94
C GLU A 800 -48.11 -28.08 -69.81
N ALA A 801 -48.70 -28.43 -70.95
CA ALA A 801 -49.08 -27.44 -71.97
C ALA A 801 -50.49 -26.85 -71.80
N GLY A 802 -51.25 -27.25 -70.77
CA GLY A 802 -52.67 -26.90 -70.65
C GLY A 802 -53.48 -27.39 -71.86
N SER A 803 -54.37 -26.54 -72.39
CA SER A 803 -55.02 -26.80 -73.69
C SER A 803 -54.10 -26.73 -74.92
N ASN A 804 -52.82 -26.38 -74.73
CA ASN A 804 -51.78 -26.20 -75.76
C ASN A 804 -52.19 -25.21 -76.86
N THR A 805 -52.77 -24.08 -76.46
CA THR A 805 -53.29 -23.07 -77.39
C THR A 805 -52.40 -21.82 -77.37
N VAL A 806 -52.23 -21.22 -78.56
CA VAL A 806 -51.44 -20.01 -78.74
C VAL A 806 -52.23 -19.01 -79.59
N PHE A 807 -52.01 -17.72 -79.35
CA PHE A 807 -52.63 -16.65 -80.11
C PHE A 807 -51.55 -15.70 -80.63
N ALA A 808 -51.64 -15.32 -81.90
CA ALA A 808 -50.73 -14.38 -82.54
C ALA A 808 -51.45 -13.04 -82.76
N SER A 809 -50.85 -11.97 -82.29
CA SER A 809 -51.34 -10.60 -82.38
C SER A 809 -50.34 -9.69 -83.11
N SER A 810 -50.70 -8.42 -83.30
CA SER A 810 -49.70 -7.39 -83.60
C SER A 810 -48.89 -7.08 -82.35
N ASN A 811 -47.66 -6.61 -82.53
CA ASN A 811 -46.83 -6.14 -81.42
C ASN A 811 -47.57 -5.06 -80.61
N MET A 812 -47.52 -5.19 -79.28
CA MET A 812 -48.20 -4.32 -78.33
C MET A 812 -47.24 -3.21 -77.84
N PRO A 813 -47.70 -1.96 -77.63
CA PRO A 813 -46.95 -1.01 -76.83
C PRO A 813 -46.73 -1.54 -75.41
N VAL A 814 -45.65 -1.11 -74.76
CA VAL A 814 -45.31 -1.53 -73.39
C VAL A 814 -45.35 -0.36 -72.41
N ASP A 815 -45.57 -0.66 -71.14
CA ASP A 815 -45.44 0.33 -70.07
C ASP A 815 -43.96 0.53 -69.65
N ALA A 816 -43.74 1.33 -68.60
CA ALA A 816 -42.39 1.68 -68.13
C ALA A 816 -41.65 0.56 -67.39
N SER A 817 -42.32 -0.54 -67.03
CA SER A 817 -41.68 -1.69 -66.37
C SER A 817 -40.79 -2.47 -67.33
N VAL A 818 -41.08 -2.44 -68.63
CA VAL A 818 -40.34 -3.18 -69.65
C VAL A 818 -39.13 -2.37 -70.11
N ASP A 819 -37.93 -2.87 -69.83
CA ASP A 819 -36.69 -2.29 -70.33
C ASP A 819 -36.48 -2.64 -71.82
N GLN A 820 -36.71 -1.63 -72.67
CA GLN A 820 -36.60 -1.75 -74.13
C GLN A 820 -35.15 -1.80 -74.63
N ALA A 821 -34.15 -1.53 -73.77
CA ALA A 821 -32.75 -1.70 -74.13
C ALA A 821 -32.33 -3.18 -74.15
N THR A 822 -33.01 -4.01 -73.35
CA THR A 822 -32.66 -5.42 -73.12
C THR A 822 -33.74 -6.38 -73.61
N THR A 823 -34.99 -5.94 -73.71
CA THR A 823 -36.13 -6.79 -74.09
C THR A 823 -36.63 -6.51 -75.52
N PRO A 824 -36.59 -7.48 -76.45
CA PRO A 824 -37.19 -7.31 -77.78
C PRO A 824 -38.71 -7.28 -77.68
N LEU A 825 -39.34 -6.19 -78.15
CA LEU A 825 -40.79 -5.99 -78.01
C LEU A 825 -41.61 -7.06 -78.74
N GLU A 826 -41.04 -7.71 -79.75
CA GLU A 826 -41.68 -8.78 -80.53
C GLU A 826 -42.19 -9.95 -79.68
N ILE A 827 -41.72 -10.13 -78.43
CA ILE A 827 -42.26 -11.14 -77.50
C ILE A 827 -43.76 -10.93 -77.22
N PHE A 828 -44.24 -9.69 -77.30
CA PHE A 828 -45.66 -9.36 -77.10
C PHE A 828 -46.51 -9.53 -78.37
N ALA A 829 -45.96 -10.03 -79.47
CA ALA A 829 -46.72 -10.35 -80.68
C ALA A 829 -47.38 -11.74 -80.64
N SER A 830 -47.17 -12.49 -79.56
CA SER A 830 -47.79 -13.79 -79.31
C SER A 830 -48.10 -13.98 -77.83
N GLU A 831 -49.05 -14.86 -77.53
CA GLU A 831 -49.33 -15.35 -76.19
C GLU A 831 -49.62 -16.85 -76.22
N ARG A 832 -49.25 -17.55 -75.16
CA ARG A 832 -49.80 -18.87 -74.82
C ARG A 832 -50.91 -18.68 -73.80
N TYR A 833 -52.04 -19.35 -74.02
CA TYR A 833 -53.18 -19.28 -73.11
C TYR A 833 -53.88 -20.64 -72.98
N ASP A 834 -54.61 -20.82 -71.88
CA ASP A 834 -55.36 -22.05 -71.63
C ASP A 834 -56.86 -21.79 -71.68
N ASP A 835 -57.55 -22.38 -72.66
CA ASP A 835 -58.99 -22.23 -72.84
C ASP A 835 -59.85 -23.37 -72.26
N THR A 836 -59.22 -24.30 -71.53
CA THR A 836 -59.91 -25.46 -70.95
C THR A 836 -59.86 -25.42 -69.43
N PRO A 837 -60.95 -25.02 -68.72
CA PRO A 837 -60.94 -24.93 -67.27
C PRO A 837 -60.62 -26.26 -66.56
N GLY A 838 -59.58 -26.26 -65.72
CA GLY A 838 -59.15 -27.37 -64.87
C GLY A 838 -57.97 -28.18 -65.41
N VAL A 839 -57.45 -29.11 -64.59
CA VAL A 839 -56.17 -29.78 -64.86
C VAL A 839 -56.12 -30.67 -66.12
N PRO A 840 -54.96 -30.78 -66.79
CA PRO A 840 -53.71 -30.07 -66.47
C PRO A 840 -53.75 -28.60 -66.89
N ASP A 841 -53.26 -27.71 -66.04
CA ASP A 841 -53.06 -26.29 -66.36
C ASP A 841 -51.68 -26.10 -67.05
N ILE A 842 -51.38 -24.90 -67.55
CA ILE A 842 -50.05 -24.58 -68.09
C ILE A 842 -49.01 -24.52 -66.96
N LEU A 843 -47.92 -25.28 -67.08
CA LEU A 843 -46.79 -25.27 -66.17
C LEU A 843 -45.47 -25.18 -66.95
N TYR A 844 -44.67 -24.16 -66.64
CA TYR A 844 -43.27 -24.10 -67.03
C TYR A 844 -42.40 -24.53 -65.85
N SER A 845 -41.36 -25.33 -66.11
CA SER A 845 -40.40 -25.80 -65.11
C SER A 845 -38.97 -25.62 -65.63
N PHE A 846 -38.18 -24.81 -64.92
CA PHE A 846 -36.81 -24.46 -65.30
C PHE A 846 -35.82 -25.08 -64.32
N PRO A 847 -34.92 -25.97 -64.74
CA PRO A 847 -33.96 -26.57 -63.83
C PRO A 847 -32.92 -25.52 -63.38
N VAL A 848 -32.65 -25.41 -62.10
CA VAL A 848 -31.56 -24.56 -61.57
C VAL A 848 -30.56 -25.40 -60.80
N THR A 849 -29.27 -25.28 -61.14
CA THR A 849 -28.25 -26.22 -60.67
C THR A 849 -27.74 -25.92 -59.25
N GLN A 850 -28.06 -24.76 -58.70
CA GLN A 850 -27.61 -24.31 -57.38
C GLN A 850 -28.81 -23.87 -56.56
N SER A 851 -28.84 -24.23 -55.28
CA SER A 851 -29.76 -23.59 -54.33
C SER A 851 -29.28 -22.15 -54.15
N GLY A 852 -30.16 -21.17 -54.26
CA GLY A 852 -29.78 -19.77 -54.24
C GLY A 852 -30.95 -18.85 -54.57
N GLU A 853 -30.70 -17.55 -54.59
CA GLU A 853 -31.71 -16.57 -54.94
C GLU A 853 -31.73 -16.31 -56.47
N TYR A 854 -32.94 -16.20 -57.02
CA TYR A 854 -33.18 -16.05 -58.44
C TYR A 854 -34.20 -14.94 -58.70
N GLN A 855 -33.95 -14.12 -59.73
CA GLN A 855 -34.91 -13.14 -60.22
C GLN A 855 -35.71 -13.73 -61.38
N ILE A 856 -37.04 -13.71 -61.26
CA ILE A 856 -38.01 -14.25 -62.22
C ILE A 856 -38.83 -13.10 -62.79
N ARG A 857 -38.86 -12.97 -64.13
CA ARG A 857 -39.61 -11.93 -64.85
C ARG A 857 -40.67 -12.54 -65.75
N LEU A 858 -41.91 -12.15 -65.53
CA LEU A 858 -43.09 -12.61 -66.28
C LEU A 858 -43.62 -11.49 -67.17
N TYR A 859 -43.57 -11.69 -68.49
CA TYR A 859 -44.05 -10.73 -69.47
C TYR A 859 -45.49 -11.04 -69.86
N LEU A 860 -46.38 -10.08 -69.64
CA LEU A 860 -47.83 -10.23 -69.75
C LEU A 860 -48.46 -9.08 -70.53
N GLY A 861 -49.47 -9.37 -71.35
CA GLY A 861 -50.19 -8.37 -72.12
C GLY A 861 -51.44 -8.96 -72.75
N ASN A 862 -52.60 -8.31 -72.56
CA ASN A 862 -53.86 -8.81 -73.08
C ASN A 862 -54.16 -8.25 -74.47
N SER A 863 -53.97 -9.08 -75.50
CA SER A 863 -54.18 -8.70 -76.90
C SER A 863 -55.62 -8.95 -77.39
N PHE A 864 -56.41 -9.76 -76.68
CA PHE A 864 -57.73 -10.21 -77.11
C PHE A 864 -58.83 -9.16 -76.87
N SER A 865 -59.44 -8.70 -77.96
CA SER A 865 -60.42 -7.59 -77.91
C SER A 865 -61.74 -7.94 -77.19
N GLY A 866 -62.03 -9.24 -76.99
CA GLY A 866 -63.19 -9.70 -76.23
C GLY A 866 -63.10 -9.45 -74.72
N THR A 867 -61.92 -9.06 -74.22
CA THR A 867 -61.64 -8.80 -72.81
C THR A 867 -60.93 -7.44 -72.63
N SER A 868 -61.37 -6.43 -73.38
CA SER A 868 -60.70 -5.14 -73.49
C SER A 868 -61.00 -4.17 -72.34
N GLN A 869 -61.93 -4.51 -71.44
CA GLN A 869 -62.26 -3.70 -70.27
C GLN A 869 -61.80 -4.38 -68.97
N ALA A 870 -61.68 -3.58 -67.90
CA ALA A 870 -61.39 -4.07 -66.56
C ALA A 870 -62.41 -5.12 -66.09
N GLY A 871 -61.92 -6.18 -65.46
CA GLY A 871 -62.69 -7.28 -64.88
C GLY A 871 -63.22 -8.31 -65.88
N GLU A 872 -62.86 -8.20 -67.17
CA GLU A 872 -63.31 -9.15 -68.20
C GLU A 872 -62.41 -10.38 -68.34
N ARG A 873 -61.17 -10.32 -67.81
CA ARG A 873 -60.25 -11.45 -67.68
C ARG A 873 -59.48 -11.31 -66.37
N ILE A 874 -59.59 -12.34 -65.52
CA ILE A 874 -59.00 -12.40 -64.19
C ILE A 874 -58.47 -13.82 -63.98
N PHE A 875 -57.16 -13.93 -63.78
CA PHE A 875 -56.47 -15.20 -63.58
C PHE A 875 -55.29 -15.10 -62.62
N ASP A 876 -54.79 -16.23 -62.13
CA ASP A 876 -53.70 -16.26 -61.17
C ASP A 876 -52.45 -16.89 -61.79
N ILE A 877 -51.28 -16.50 -61.29
CA ILE A 877 -50.02 -17.19 -61.56
C ILE A 877 -49.40 -17.62 -60.22
N GLU A 878 -49.07 -18.90 -60.15
CA GLU A 878 -48.37 -19.52 -59.03
C GLU A 878 -46.89 -19.69 -59.40
N ILE A 879 -45.98 -19.26 -58.53
CA ILE A 879 -44.53 -19.50 -58.64
C ILE A 879 -44.11 -20.30 -57.41
N GLU A 880 -43.45 -21.44 -57.58
CA GLU A 880 -43.00 -22.31 -56.47
C GLU A 880 -44.13 -22.72 -55.51
N GLY A 881 -45.33 -22.96 -56.05
CA GLY A 881 -46.51 -23.31 -55.24
C GLY A 881 -47.12 -22.13 -54.46
N VAL A 882 -46.67 -20.90 -54.70
CA VAL A 882 -47.15 -19.69 -54.03
C VAL A 882 -47.75 -18.72 -55.05
N VAL A 883 -48.99 -18.27 -54.80
CA VAL A 883 -49.62 -17.16 -55.53
C VAL A 883 -49.35 -15.87 -54.77
N PHE A 884 -48.46 -15.03 -55.29
CA PHE A 884 -48.13 -13.73 -54.71
C PHE A 884 -49.27 -12.72 -54.92
N ALA A 885 -49.32 -11.67 -54.10
CA ALA A 885 -50.46 -10.76 -54.07
C ALA A 885 -50.71 -10.00 -55.39
N ASP A 886 -49.65 -9.71 -56.14
CA ASP A 886 -49.68 -9.10 -57.48
C ASP A 886 -49.88 -10.12 -58.61
N LEU A 887 -49.77 -11.41 -58.29
CA LEU A 887 -50.08 -12.53 -59.18
C LEU A 887 -51.41 -13.21 -58.86
N ASN A 888 -52.17 -12.70 -57.90
CA ASN A 888 -53.51 -13.14 -57.53
C ASN A 888 -54.57 -12.20 -58.12
N ASP A 889 -55.60 -12.75 -58.74
CA ASP A 889 -56.69 -12.07 -59.46
C ASP A 889 -56.16 -11.02 -60.48
N ILE A 890 -55.21 -11.41 -61.34
CA ILE A 890 -54.57 -10.52 -62.31
C ILE A 890 -55.58 -10.05 -63.36
N ASP A 891 -55.90 -8.75 -63.34
CA ASP A 891 -56.64 -8.04 -64.39
C ASP A 891 -55.72 -7.12 -65.19
N LEU A 892 -55.15 -7.65 -66.28
CA LEU A 892 -54.21 -6.92 -67.14
C LEU A 892 -54.84 -5.70 -67.81
N SER A 893 -56.07 -5.84 -68.31
CA SER A 893 -56.78 -4.76 -69.01
C SER A 893 -57.19 -3.63 -68.06
N GLY A 894 -57.56 -3.96 -66.83
CA GLY A 894 -57.90 -2.99 -65.79
C GLY A 894 -56.69 -2.28 -65.19
N THR A 895 -55.59 -3.02 -64.99
CA THR A 895 -54.39 -2.50 -64.31
C THR A 895 -53.49 -1.72 -65.26
N TYR A 896 -53.13 -2.29 -66.41
CA TYR A 896 -52.14 -1.72 -67.33
C TYR A 896 -52.76 -1.14 -68.60
N GLY A 897 -53.98 -1.60 -68.94
CA GLY A 897 -54.71 -1.21 -70.14
C GLY A 897 -54.70 -2.31 -71.21
N HIS A 898 -55.75 -2.32 -72.04
CA HIS A 898 -55.84 -3.28 -73.15
C HIS A 898 -54.73 -3.04 -74.19
N GLN A 899 -54.11 -4.13 -74.68
CA GLN A 899 -52.97 -4.12 -75.61
C GLN A 899 -51.73 -3.37 -75.07
N ILE A 900 -51.50 -3.43 -73.77
CA ILE A 900 -50.26 -2.94 -73.14
C ILE A 900 -49.49 -4.13 -72.57
N GLY A 901 -48.25 -4.30 -73.00
CA GLY A 901 -47.31 -5.27 -72.43
C GLY A 901 -46.66 -4.73 -71.16
N THR A 902 -46.52 -5.57 -70.16
CA THR A 902 -45.91 -5.27 -68.86
C THR A 902 -45.00 -6.41 -68.43
N VAL A 903 -44.15 -6.18 -67.43
CA VAL A 903 -43.37 -7.22 -66.78
C VAL A 903 -43.57 -7.17 -65.26
N ILE A 904 -43.85 -8.33 -64.67
CA ILE A 904 -43.92 -8.51 -63.23
C ILE A 904 -42.67 -9.28 -62.79
N THR A 905 -41.95 -8.78 -61.78
CA THR A 905 -40.65 -9.30 -61.34
C THR A 905 -40.72 -9.75 -59.88
N HIS A 906 -40.22 -10.95 -59.61
CA HIS A 906 -40.05 -11.50 -58.26
C HIS A 906 -38.62 -11.98 -58.04
N ILE A 907 -38.14 -11.91 -56.81
CA ILE A 907 -36.84 -12.46 -56.39
C ILE A 907 -37.12 -13.47 -55.29
N LEU A 908 -36.71 -14.72 -55.48
CA LEU A 908 -37.04 -15.84 -54.59
C LEU A 908 -35.83 -16.75 -54.38
N THR A 909 -35.69 -17.29 -53.17
CA THR A 909 -34.73 -18.36 -52.87
C THR A 909 -35.28 -19.71 -53.30
N ILE A 910 -34.59 -20.37 -54.22
CA ILE A 910 -34.94 -21.69 -54.76
C ILE A 910 -34.02 -22.73 -54.16
N SER A 911 -34.58 -23.83 -53.65
CA SER A 911 -33.84 -24.85 -52.89
C SER A 911 -34.05 -26.28 -53.36
N ASP A 912 -35.07 -26.54 -54.18
CA ASP A 912 -35.41 -27.87 -54.68
C ASP A 912 -34.81 -28.18 -56.07
N GLY A 913 -34.15 -27.20 -56.68
CA GLY A 913 -33.42 -27.35 -57.94
C GLY A 913 -34.25 -27.09 -59.19
N SER A 914 -35.46 -26.55 -59.06
CA SER A 914 -36.30 -26.13 -60.19
C SER A 914 -37.07 -24.86 -59.88
N ILE A 915 -37.41 -24.08 -60.91
CA ILE A 915 -38.35 -22.97 -60.82
C ILE A 915 -39.61 -23.38 -61.59
N ASP A 916 -40.71 -23.58 -60.88
CA ASP A 916 -42.02 -23.98 -61.36
C ASP A 916 -42.98 -22.78 -61.41
N ILE A 917 -43.47 -22.46 -62.61
CA ILE A 917 -44.36 -21.33 -62.89
C ILE A 917 -45.64 -21.88 -63.51
N LYS A 918 -46.74 -21.81 -62.76
CA LYS A 918 -48.03 -22.40 -63.12
C LYS A 918 -49.09 -21.33 -63.32
N LEU A 919 -49.73 -21.33 -64.48
CA LEU A 919 -50.84 -20.43 -64.79
C LEU A 919 -52.15 -21.10 -64.38
N LEU A 920 -52.92 -20.48 -63.50
CA LEU A 920 -54.16 -21.04 -62.97
C LEU A 920 -55.37 -20.33 -63.60
N HIS A 921 -56.41 -21.09 -63.97
CA HIS A 921 -57.69 -20.48 -64.34
C HIS A 921 -58.27 -19.72 -63.15
N GLY A 922 -58.35 -18.40 -63.28
CA GLY A 922 -59.03 -17.60 -62.28
C GLY A 922 -60.53 -17.56 -62.46
N SER A 923 -61.14 -16.59 -61.79
CA SER A 923 -62.59 -16.48 -61.70
C SER A 923 -63.29 -16.08 -63.00
N ILE A 924 -62.57 -15.47 -63.97
CA ILE A 924 -63.14 -14.97 -65.23
C ILE A 924 -62.14 -15.16 -66.39
N GLU A 925 -62.53 -15.94 -67.39
CA GLU A 925 -61.79 -16.12 -68.66
C GLU A 925 -60.37 -16.72 -68.51
N ASN A 926 -59.62 -16.83 -69.60
CA ASN A 926 -58.46 -17.71 -69.72
C ASN A 926 -57.13 -17.06 -69.27
N PRO A 927 -56.24 -17.78 -68.54
CA PRO A 927 -54.90 -17.29 -68.20
C PRO A 927 -54.01 -17.26 -69.44
N LEU A 928 -53.06 -16.31 -69.46
CA LEU A 928 -52.11 -16.14 -70.56
C LEU A 928 -50.71 -15.74 -70.08
N ILE A 929 -49.71 -16.00 -70.92
CA ILE A 929 -48.37 -15.43 -70.80
C ILE A 929 -47.75 -15.14 -72.17
N ASN A 930 -46.96 -14.06 -72.27
CA ASN A 930 -46.26 -13.66 -73.49
C ASN A 930 -44.79 -14.09 -73.49
N ALA A 931 -44.10 -13.99 -72.37
CA ALA A 931 -42.73 -14.49 -72.23
C ALA A 931 -42.29 -14.66 -70.78
N ILE A 932 -41.18 -15.39 -70.57
CA ILE A 932 -40.55 -15.64 -69.27
C ILE A 932 -39.04 -15.41 -69.38
N GLU A 933 -38.43 -14.74 -68.39
CA GLU A 933 -36.98 -14.55 -68.25
C GLU A 933 -36.52 -14.82 -66.81
N ILE A 934 -35.38 -15.49 -66.60
CA ILE A 934 -34.85 -15.87 -65.26
C ILE A 934 -33.35 -15.52 -65.13
N PHE A 935 -32.94 -14.95 -63.99
CA PHE A 935 -31.56 -14.59 -63.62
C PHE A 935 -31.11 -15.28 -62.32
N ALA A 936 -29.80 -15.52 -62.16
CA ALA A 936 -29.16 -15.78 -60.85
C ALA A 936 -28.74 -14.47 -60.17
N THR A 937 -28.91 -14.34 -58.85
CA THR A 937 -28.38 -13.24 -58.03
C THR A 937 -27.15 -13.70 -57.21
N PRO A 938 -26.15 -12.82 -56.91
CA PRO A 938 -25.03 -13.18 -56.05
C PRO A 938 -25.47 -13.30 -54.57
N THR A 939 -24.84 -14.20 -53.81
CA THR A 939 -25.12 -14.47 -52.38
C THR A 939 -24.32 -13.57 -51.45
N ASN A 940 -24.90 -13.16 -50.32
CA ASN A 940 -24.20 -12.46 -49.23
C ASN A 940 -23.03 -13.32 -48.68
N GLU A 941 -21.87 -12.71 -48.44
CA GLU A 941 -20.70 -13.36 -47.87
C GLU A 941 -20.54 -12.97 -46.38
N ALA A 942 -19.78 -13.75 -45.61
CA ALA A 942 -19.49 -13.36 -44.23
C ALA A 942 -18.46 -12.20 -44.23
N PRO A 943 -18.43 -11.35 -43.19
CA PRO A 943 -17.44 -10.30 -43.09
C PRO A 943 -16.04 -10.90 -43.03
N VAL A 944 -15.02 -10.11 -43.36
CA VAL A 944 -13.61 -10.47 -43.21
C VAL A 944 -13.05 -9.68 -42.03
N ALA A 945 -12.74 -10.38 -40.95
CA ALA A 945 -12.19 -9.79 -39.74
C ALA A 945 -10.70 -9.42 -39.92
N VAL A 946 -10.33 -8.19 -39.63
CA VAL A 946 -8.95 -7.71 -39.67
C VAL A 946 -8.58 -7.10 -38.32
N ALA A 947 -7.74 -7.81 -37.57
CA ALA A 947 -7.20 -7.35 -36.29
C ALA A 947 -5.76 -6.86 -36.45
N GLU A 948 -5.52 -5.60 -36.12
CA GLU A 948 -4.18 -5.01 -36.04
C GLU A 948 -3.92 -4.46 -34.65
N ALA A 949 -2.64 -4.34 -34.28
CA ALA A 949 -2.26 -3.78 -32.99
C ALA A 949 -0.84 -3.21 -33.03
N VAL A 950 -0.60 -2.14 -32.26
CA VAL A 950 0.72 -1.54 -32.09
C VAL A 950 0.90 -1.05 -30.64
N PRO A 951 2.02 -1.37 -29.97
CA PRO A 951 3.08 -2.31 -30.36
C PRO A 951 2.68 -3.79 -30.15
N LEU A 952 3.27 -4.71 -30.93
CA LEU A 952 3.05 -6.17 -30.76
C LEU A 952 3.86 -6.79 -29.61
N SER A 953 4.84 -6.06 -29.09
CA SER A 953 5.64 -6.51 -27.97
C SER A 953 6.23 -5.36 -27.19
N GLY A 954 6.40 -5.54 -25.88
CA GLY A 954 7.04 -4.57 -24.99
C GLY A 954 7.26 -5.17 -23.62
N ILE A 955 7.48 -4.32 -22.61
CA ILE A 955 7.59 -4.72 -21.20
C ILE A 955 6.27 -4.39 -20.48
N ALA A 956 5.88 -5.19 -19.49
CA ALA A 956 4.73 -4.86 -18.64
C ALA A 956 5.02 -3.61 -17.78
N PRO A 957 4.02 -2.72 -17.54
CA PRO A 957 2.73 -2.65 -18.23
C PRO A 957 2.87 -2.16 -19.68
N LEU A 958 2.18 -2.82 -20.62
CA LEU A 958 2.23 -2.51 -22.05
C LEU A 958 0.89 -1.98 -22.55
N ASP A 959 0.85 -0.69 -22.92
CA ASP A 959 -0.28 -0.10 -23.65
C ASP A 959 -0.22 -0.50 -25.12
N VAL A 960 -1.30 -1.09 -25.62
CA VAL A 960 -1.45 -1.53 -27.00
C VAL A 960 -2.69 -0.91 -27.60
N SER A 961 -2.52 -0.17 -28.69
CA SER A 961 -3.62 0.31 -29.52
C SER A 961 -4.03 -0.78 -30.50
N PHE A 962 -5.30 -1.14 -30.52
CA PHE A 962 -5.88 -2.11 -31.44
C PHE A 962 -6.66 -1.40 -32.56
N THR A 963 -6.69 -2.00 -33.74
CA THR A 963 -7.45 -1.50 -34.88
C THR A 963 -8.24 -2.63 -35.49
N GLY A 964 -9.57 -2.47 -35.47
CA GLY A 964 -10.54 -3.43 -36.00
C GLY A 964 -11.37 -2.83 -37.12
N SER A 965 -11.37 -1.50 -37.25
CA SER A 965 -12.08 -0.73 -38.28
C SER A 965 -11.67 -1.05 -39.72
N ASN A 966 -10.57 -1.79 -39.93
CA ASN A 966 -10.13 -2.31 -41.22
C ASN A 966 -10.87 -3.60 -41.65
N SER A 967 -11.82 -4.10 -40.85
CA SER A 967 -12.65 -5.25 -41.22
C SER A 967 -13.68 -4.87 -42.29
N THR A 968 -13.90 -5.75 -43.28
CA THR A 968 -14.72 -5.45 -44.47
C THR A 968 -15.86 -6.44 -44.68
N ASP A 969 -16.91 -6.03 -45.37
CA ASP A 969 -18.08 -6.86 -45.66
C ASP A 969 -18.85 -6.33 -46.89
N ASP A 970 -19.59 -7.18 -47.61
CA ASP A 970 -20.38 -6.76 -48.78
C ASP A 970 -21.71 -6.06 -48.44
N VAL A 971 -22.21 -6.23 -47.21
CA VAL A 971 -23.44 -5.59 -46.66
C VAL A 971 -23.21 -4.72 -45.42
N ALA A 972 -21.93 -4.48 -45.07
CA ALA A 972 -21.38 -3.68 -43.98
C ALA A 972 -21.32 -4.36 -42.59
N VAL A 973 -20.17 -4.16 -41.92
CA VAL A 973 -19.92 -4.57 -40.53
C VAL A 973 -20.73 -3.72 -39.56
N VAL A 974 -21.47 -4.35 -38.64
CA VAL A 974 -22.34 -3.66 -37.67
C VAL A 974 -21.90 -3.82 -36.21
N SER A 975 -20.98 -4.75 -35.89
CA SER A 975 -20.45 -4.89 -34.53
C SER A 975 -19.01 -5.41 -34.47
N TYR A 976 -18.32 -5.07 -33.37
CA TYR A 976 -16.97 -5.49 -33.03
C TYR A 976 -16.96 -6.07 -31.61
N LEU A 977 -16.18 -7.13 -31.39
CA LEU A 977 -15.91 -7.68 -30.06
C LEU A 977 -14.44 -8.12 -29.98
N TRP A 978 -13.67 -7.42 -29.16
CA TRP A 978 -12.31 -7.77 -28.77
C TRP A 978 -12.31 -8.59 -27.49
N ASP A 979 -11.63 -9.74 -27.50
CA ASP A 979 -11.27 -10.53 -26.31
C ASP A 979 -9.75 -10.52 -26.16
N PHE A 980 -9.26 -9.78 -25.16
CA PHE A 980 -7.82 -9.60 -24.92
C PHE A 980 -7.14 -10.82 -24.30
N LYS A 981 -7.91 -11.85 -23.92
CA LYS A 981 -7.44 -13.10 -23.26
C LYS A 981 -6.72 -12.87 -21.92
N ASP A 982 -6.92 -11.73 -21.30
CA ASP A 982 -6.49 -11.42 -19.93
C ASP A 982 -7.67 -11.39 -18.93
N GLY A 983 -8.88 -11.69 -19.42
CA GLY A 983 -10.13 -11.62 -18.66
C GLY A 983 -11.00 -10.41 -19.02
N THR A 984 -10.51 -9.49 -19.87
CA THR A 984 -11.23 -8.29 -20.28
C THR A 984 -11.61 -8.31 -21.77
N THR A 985 -12.59 -7.48 -22.15
CA THR A 985 -13.14 -7.38 -23.52
C THR A 985 -13.47 -5.94 -23.89
N SER A 986 -13.54 -5.62 -25.19
CA SER A 986 -14.05 -4.32 -25.69
C SER A 986 -15.02 -4.50 -26.87
N THR A 987 -15.97 -3.58 -27.02
CA THR A 987 -16.88 -3.49 -28.19
C THR A 987 -16.60 -2.28 -29.08
N GLU A 988 -15.55 -1.52 -28.78
CA GLU A 988 -15.09 -0.44 -29.67
C GLU A 988 -14.39 -1.04 -30.89
N ALA A 989 -14.47 -0.38 -32.04
CA ALA A 989 -13.75 -0.82 -33.23
C ALA A 989 -12.23 -0.78 -33.01
N ASP A 990 -11.74 0.32 -32.39
CA ASP A 990 -10.32 0.61 -32.21
C ASP A 990 -9.99 0.95 -30.74
N PRO A 991 -10.00 -0.03 -29.82
CA PRO A 991 -9.73 0.21 -28.41
C PRO A 991 -8.23 0.36 -28.13
N VAL A 992 -7.90 1.02 -27.01
CA VAL A 992 -6.57 0.95 -26.39
C VAL A 992 -6.68 0.08 -25.14
N HIS A 993 -5.76 -0.86 -24.97
CA HIS A 993 -5.76 -1.80 -23.84
C HIS A 993 -4.38 -1.95 -23.21
N THR A 994 -4.33 -2.01 -21.88
CA THR A 994 -3.09 -2.11 -21.11
C THR A 994 -2.91 -3.53 -20.55
N PHE A 995 -1.89 -4.24 -21.01
CA PHE A 995 -1.52 -5.53 -20.45
C PHE A 995 -0.55 -5.34 -19.27
N THR A 996 -1.02 -5.62 -18.05
CA THR A 996 -0.27 -5.39 -16.82
C THR A 996 0.64 -6.55 -16.39
N SER A 997 0.43 -7.74 -16.95
CA SER A 997 1.21 -8.95 -16.59
C SER A 997 2.04 -9.45 -17.77
N PRO A 998 3.30 -9.89 -17.54
CA PRO A 998 4.08 -10.54 -18.57
C PRO A 998 3.41 -11.84 -19.03
N ASN A 999 3.03 -11.89 -20.30
CA ASN A 999 2.46 -13.08 -20.91
C ASN A 999 2.49 -12.95 -22.45
N THR A 1000 2.17 -14.04 -23.13
CA THR A 1000 1.80 -14.02 -24.54
C THR A 1000 0.28 -14.07 -24.65
N TYR A 1001 -0.34 -12.95 -25.03
CA TYR A 1001 -1.79 -12.82 -25.18
C TYR A 1001 -2.16 -13.05 -26.65
N ASN A 1002 -3.08 -13.97 -26.92
CA ASN A 1002 -3.61 -14.19 -28.27
C ASN A 1002 -4.97 -13.51 -28.42
N VAL A 1003 -4.93 -12.18 -28.55
CA VAL A 1003 -6.09 -11.30 -28.65
C VAL A 1003 -6.93 -11.68 -29.85
N GLU A 1004 -8.24 -11.70 -29.71
CA GLU A 1004 -9.18 -12.12 -30.74
C GLU A 1004 -10.22 -11.02 -30.98
N LEU A 1005 -10.37 -10.61 -32.24
CA LEU A 1005 -11.45 -9.77 -32.74
C LEU A 1005 -12.51 -10.64 -33.39
N THR A 1006 -13.78 -10.42 -33.06
CA THR A 1006 -14.95 -10.92 -33.78
C THR A 1006 -15.70 -9.76 -34.41
N VAL A 1007 -16.08 -9.88 -35.69
CA VAL A 1007 -16.93 -8.91 -36.39
C VAL A 1007 -18.19 -9.58 -36.94
N GLU A 1008 -19.30 -8.85 -36.96
CA GLU A 1008 -20.61 -9.33 -37.47
C GLU A 1008 -21.18 -8.32 -38.48
N ASP A 1009 -21.77 -8.81 -39.56
CA ASP A 1009 -22.45 -8.02 -40.61
C ASP A 1009 -23.92 -7.71 -40.27
N GLY A 1010 -24.56 -6.89 -41.12
CA GLY A 1010 -25.97 -6.51 -40.96
C GLY A 1010 -26.99 -7.64 -41.12
N GLU A 1011 -26.57 -8.81 -41.61
CA GLU A 1011 -27.41 -10.00 -41.83
C GLU A 1011 -27.13 -11.15 -40.85
N GLY A 1012 -26.21 -10.94 -39.90
CA GLY A 1012 -25.87 -11.84 -38.80
C GLY A 1012 -24.79 -12.88 -39.11
N LEU A 1013 -24.03 -12.72 -40.19
CA LEU A 1013 -22.81 -13.49 -40.45
C LEU A 1013 -21.63 -12.88 -39.70
N SER A 1014 -20.68 -13.71 -39.26
CA SER A 1014 -19.53 -13.26 -38.48
C SER A 1014 -18.24 -13.94 -38.89
N ASP A 1015 -17.12 -13.27 -38.62
CA ASP A 1015 -15.76 -13.77 -38.79
C ASP A 1015 -14.87 -13.31 -37.64
N THR A 1016 -13.71 -13.96 -37.48
CA THR A 1016 -12.77 -13.72 -36.38
C THR A 1016 -11.33 -13.58 -36.85
N SER A 1017 -10.57 -12.67 -36.23
CA SER A 1017 -9.15 -12.46 -36.48
C SER A 1017 -8.38 -12.44 -35.16
N SER A 1018 -7.17 -12.97 -35.12
CA SER A 1018 -6.38 -13.03 -33.89
C SER A 1018 -5.00 -12.43 -34.04
N ILE A 1019 -4.55 -11.69 -33.03
CA ILE A 1019 -3.21 -11.09 -32.97
C ILE A 1019 -2.51 -11.44 -31.66
N THR A 1020 -1.21 -11.75 -31.74
CA THR A 1020 -0.41 -12.11 -30.57
C THR A 1020 0.35 -10.89 -30.05
N ILE A 1021 0.12 -10.55 -28.77
CA ILE A 1021 0.85 -9.53 -28.03
C ILE A 1021 1.82 -10.21 -27.05
N ILE A 1022 3.10 -9.86 -27.12
CA ILE A 1022 4.15 -10.40 -26.25
C ILE A 1022 4.53 -9.34 -25.20
N VAL A 1023 4.09 -9.55 -23.98
CA VAL A 1023 4.43 -8.70 -22.85
C VAL A 1023 5.55 -9.39 -22.08
N ASN A 1024 6.74 -8.80 -22.17
CA ASN A 1024 7.92 -9.29 -21.49
C ASN A 1024 7.92 -8.81 -20.03
N PRO A 1025 8.56 -9.56 -19.13
CA PRO A 1025 8.86 -9.04 -17.80
C PRO A 1025 9.77 -7.80 -17.93
N PRO A 1026 9.69 -6.87 -16.97
CA PRO A 1026 10.69 -5.82 -16.86
C PRO A 1026 12.10 -6.43 -16.73
N PRO A 1027 13.15 -5.72 -17.16
CA PRO A 1027 14.52 -6.17 -16.94
C PRO A 1027 14.79 -6.28 -15.44
N ASN A 1028 15.49 -7.35 -15.07
CA ASN A 1028 15.92 -7.61 -13.70
C ASN A 1028 16.95 -6.55 -13.29
N GLU A 1029 16.67 -5.82 -12.21
CA GLU A 1029 17.60 -4.83 -11.66
C GLU A 1029 18.60 -5.51 -10.72
N ALA A 1030 19.73 -4.86 -10.44
CA ALA A 1030 20.63 -5.40 -9.42
C ALA A 1030 20.01 -5.22 -8.03
N PRO A 1031 20.23 -6.14 -7.08
CA PRO A 1031 19.74 -5.99 -5.72
C PRO A 1031 20.33 -4.73 -5.08
N VAL A 1032 19.67 -4.15 -4.08
CA VAL A 1032 20.22 -3.06 -3.26
C VAL A 1032 20.69 -3.64 -1.94
N ALA A 1033 21.99 -3.65 -1.71
CA ALA A 1033 22.59 -4.19 -0.51
C ALA A 1033 22.41 -3.22 0.68
N VAL A 1034 21.69 -3.64 1.71
CA VAL A 1034 21.49 -2.87 2.94
C VAL A 1034 22.09 -3.65 4.11
N ALA A 1035 23.15 -3.08 4.71
CA ALA A 1035 23.83 -3.66 5.86
C ALA A 1035 23.67 -2.75 7.07
N THR A 1036 23.14 -3.30 8.16
CA THR A 1036 23.19 -2.66 9.48
C THR A 1036 23.93 -3.56 10.47
N ALA A 1037 24.43 -2.97 11.54
CA ALA A 1037 25.15 -3.70 12.59
C ALA A 1037 24.88 -3.08 13.96
N SER A 1038 24.81 -3.92 14.99
CA SER A 1038 24.63 -3.47 16.38
C SER A 1038 25.35 -4.38 17.37
N PRO A 1039 26.16 -3.83 18.30
CA PRO A 1039 26.66 -2.46 18.34
C PRO A 1039 27.72 -2.18 17.25
N THR A 1040 27.85 -0.94 16.77
CA THR A 1040 28.91 -0.54 15.80
C THR A 1040 30.23 -0.16 16.47
N SER A 1041 30.27 -0.02 17.80
CA SER A 1041 31.49 0.21 18.55
C SER A 1041 31.46 -0.35 19.96
N GLY A 1042 32.64 -0.64 20.52
CA GLY A 1042 32.78 -1.14 21.89
C GLY A 1042 34.16 -1.79 22.12
N PRO A 1043 34.49 -2.16 23.37
CA PRO A 1043 35.79 -2.76 23.67
C PRO A 1043 35.91 -4.20 23.14
N ALA A 1044 37.12 -4.64 22.81
CA ALA A 1044 37.39 -6.05 22.50
C ALA A 1044 37.24 -6.95 23.76
N PRO A 1045 36.62 -8.14 23.67
CA PRO A 1045 35.93 -8.69 22.52
C PRO A 1045 34.55 -8.04 22.31
N LEU A 1046 34.30 -7.55 21.09
CA LEU A 1046 33.03 -6.95 20.70
C LEU A 1046 32.22 -7.94 19.88
N GLN A 1047 31.12 -8.46 20.45
CA GLN A 1047 30.13 -9.22 19.69
C GLN A 1047 29.20 -8.25 18.98
N VAL A 1048 29.03 -8.42 17.67
CA VAL A 1048 28.21 -7.58 16.79
C VAL A 1048 27.24 -8.47 16.04
N THR A 1049 25.97 -8.09 16.06
CA THR A 1049 24.93 -8.67 15.21
C THR A 1049 24.85 -7.84 13.94
N PHE A 1050 24.88 -8.51 12.79
CA PHE A 1050 24.72 -7.89 11.47
C PHE A 1050 23.35 -8.25 10.91
N THR A 1051 22.74 -7.30 10.21
CA THR A 1051 21.47 -7.50 9.51
C THR A 1051 21.67 -7.16 8.04
N GLY A 1052 21.44 -8.16 7.19
CA GLY A 1052 21.44 -8.04 5.74
C GLY A 1052 20.08 -8.29 5.14
N SER A 1053 19.12 -8.80 5.93
CA SER A 1053 17.76 -9.11 5.48
C SER A 1053 16.95 -7.89 5.01
N ASN A 1054 17.45 -6.68 5.22
CA ASN A 1054 16.84 -5.44 4.74
C ASN A 1054 17.26 -5.09 3.30
N SER A 1055 18.20 -5.83 2.70
CA SER A 1055 18.51 -5.70 1.28
C SER A 1055 17.28 -6.04 0.44
N THR A 1056 17.04 -5.29 -0.62
CA THR A 1056 15.87 -5.42 -1.49
C THR A 1056 16.27 -5.79 -2.91
N ASP A 1057 15.34 -6.37 -3.66
CA ASP A 1057 15.53 -6.76 -5.05
C ASP A 1057 14.17 -6.99 -5.71
N ASP A 1058 14.05 -6.79 -7.02
CA ASP A 1058 12.79 -6.94 -7.77
C ASP A 1058 12.39 -8.41 -8.02
N VAL A 1059 13.35 -9.34 -8.01
CA VAL A 1059 13.10 -10.79 -8.17
C VAL A 1059 13.44 -11.62 -6.92
N GLY A 1060 13.93 -10.96 -5.88
CA GLY A 1060 14.27 -11.52 -4.59
C GLY A 1060 15.74 -11.96 -4.48
N ILE A 1061 16.28 -11.80 -3.27
CA ILE A 1061 17.67 -12.13 -2.94
C ILE A 1061 17.83 -13.63 -2.73
N THR A 1062 18.78 -14.24 -3.42
CA THR A 1062 19.09 -15.67 -3.31
C THR A 1062 20.28 -15.98 -2.41
N SER A 1063 21.21 -15.04 -2.23
CA SER A 1063 22.36 -15.26 -1.36
C SER A 1063 22.85 -14.00 -0.65
N TYR A 1064 23.43 -14.24 0.52
CA TYR A 1064 24.15 -13.25 1.33
C TYR A 1064 25.59 -13.72 1.50
N LEU A 1065 26.54 -12.81 1.48
CA LEU A 1065 27.93 -13.07 1.82
C LEU A 1065 28.50 -11.92 2.64
N TRP A 1066 28.84 -12.21 3.87
CA TRP A 1066 29.45 -11.27 4.80
C TRP A 1066 30.95 -11.52 4.92
N ASP A 1067 31.76 -10.50 4.67
CA ASP A 1067 33.20 -10.47 4.94
C ASP A 1067 33.51 -9.48 6.07
N PHE A 1068 33.84 -10.00 7.24
CA PHE A 1068 34.12 -9.21 8.45
C PHE A 1068 35.45 -8.44 8.40
N LYS A 1069 36.30 -8.67 7.39
CA LYS A 1069 37.62 -8.03 7.20
C LYS A 1069 38.57 -8.13 8.40
N ASP A 1070 38.36 -9.07 9.32
CA ASP A 1070 39.25 -9.35 10.48
C ASP A 1070 40.09 -10.63 10.29
N GLY A 1071 39.97 -11.27 9.13
CA GLY A 1071 40.64 -12.53 8.79
C GLY A 1071 39.91 -13.80 9.24
N SER A 1072 38.71 -13.66 9.82
CA SER A 1072 37.80 -14.79 10.08
C SER A 1072 37.13 -15.32 8.80
N ALA A 1073 36.38 -16.42 8.91
CA ALA A 1073 35.66 -17.00 7.80
C ALA A 1073 34.41 -16.16 7.46
N GLN A 1074 34.11 -16.02 6.16
CA GLN A 1074 32.90 -15.36 5.68
C GLN A 1074 31.62 -16.09 6.13
N SER A 1075 30.52 -15.36 6.25
CA SER A 1075 29.21 -15.93 6.60
C SER A 1075 28.23 -15.81 5.44
N THR A 1076 27.40 -16.83 5.22
CA THR A 1076 26.31 -16.80 4.23
C THR A 1076 24.92 -16.67 4.85
N ALA A 1077 24.83 -16.46 6.17
CA ALA A 1077 23.57 -16.14 6.81
C ALA A 1077 23.17 -14.70 6.48
N ALA A 1078 21.87 -14.44 6.28
CA ALA A 1078 21.36 -13.08 6.08
C ALA A 1078 21.75 -12.16 7.26
N ASN A 1079 21.59 -12.67 8.48
CA ASN A 1079 21.81 -11.92 9.71
C ASN A 1079 22.81 -12.64 10.64
N PRO A 1080 24.13 -12.60 10.36
CA PRO A 1080 25.12 -13.29 11.17
C PRO A 1080 25.46 -12.52 12.46
N VAL A 1081 25.92 -13.26 13.47
CA VAL A 1081 26.57 -12.70 14.66
C VAL A 1081 28.05 -13.00 14.58
N HIS A 1082 28.91 -11.98 14.74
CA HIS A 1082 30.36 -12.12 14.72
C HIS A 1082 31.00 -11.46 15.93
N THR A 1083 32.17 -11.95 16.37
CA THR A 1083 32.87 -11.42 17.55
C THR A 1083 34.27 -10.98 17.18
N PHE A 1084 34.52 -9.67 17.21
CA PHE A 1084 35.83 -9.09 16.98
C PHE A 1084 36.64 -9.12 18.27
N THR A 1085 37.75 -9.86 18.27
CA THR A 1085 38.58 -10.09 19.47
C THR A 1085 39.78 -9.15 19.59
N VAL A 1086 40.06 -8.36 18.56
CA VAL A 1086 41.21 -7.46 18.50
C VAL A 1086 40.73 -6.03 18.27
N ALA A 1087 41.27 -5.09 19.03
CA ALA A 1087 40.99 -3.67 18.83
C ALA A 1087 41.42 -3.21 17.43
N GLY A 1088 40.55 -2.48 16.74
CA GLY A 1088 40.74 -2.11 15.34
C GLY A 1088 39.47 -1.52 14.72
N THR A 1089 39.59 -1.01 13.51
CA THR A 1089 38.45 -0.56 12.70
C THR A 1089 38.28 -1.53 11.55
N TYR A 1090 37.11 -2.14 11.44
CA TYR A 1090 36.77 -3.15 10.44
C TYR A 1090 35.68 -2.59 9.51
N GLN A 1091 35.93 -2.60 8.20
CA GLN A 1091 34.90 -2.29 7.19
C GLN A 1091 34.23 -3.57 6.75
N VAL A 1092 33.23 -4.02 7.50
CA VAL A 1092 32.52 -5.26 7.21
C VAL A 1092 31.73 -5.08 5.92
N GLU A 1093 31.87 -6.00 4.98
CA GLU A 1093 31.25 -5.95 3.66
C GLU A 1093 30.14 -6.99 3.56
N LEU A 1094 28.97 -6.57 3.09
CA LEU A 1094 27.88 -7.45 2.69
C LEU A 1094 27.81 -7.46 1.16
N THR A 1095 27.77 -8.64 0.57
CA THR A 1095 27.39 -8.87 -0.83
C THR A 1095 26.06 -9.60 -0.85
N VAL A 1096 25.10 -9.11 -1.64
CA VAL A 1096 23.85 -9.82 -1.93
C VAL A 1096 23.80 -10.17 -3.40
N GLU A 1097 23.20 -11.31 -3.72
CA GLU A 1097 22.97 -11.77 -5.10
C GLU A 1097 21.49 -12.11 -5.25
N ASP A 1098 20.87 -11.70 -6.35
CA ASP A 1098 19.47 -11.95 -6.68
C ASP A 1098 19.26 -13.30 -7.38
N ALA A 1099 18.06 -13.55 -7.90
CA ALA A 1099 17.75 -14.74 -8.68
C ALA A 1099 18.21 -14.65 -10.16
N GLY A 1100 18.48 -13.44 -10.66
CA GLY A 1100 19.04 -13.15 -11.98
C GLY A 1100 20.57 -13.33 -12.07
N GLY A 1101 21.25 -13.48 -10.93
CA GLY A 1101 22.70 -13.53 -10.80
C GLY A 1101 23.37 -12.14 -10.80
N LEU A 1102 22.60 -11.06 -10.61
CA LEU A 1102 23.16 -9.73 -10.33
C LEU A 1102 23.45 -9.59 -8.84
N SER A 1103 24.40 -8.74 -8.51
CA SER A 1103 24.87 -8.58 -7.14
C SER A 1103 25.19 -7.14 -6.82
N ASP A 1104 24.97 -6.76 -5.58
CA ASP A 1104 25.39 -5.48 -5.03
C ASP A 1104 26.13 -5.67 -3.71
N THR A 1105 26.93 -4.67 -3.36
CA THR A 1105 27.78 -4.68 -2.18
C THR A 1105 27.66 -3.40 -1.38
N THR A 1106 27.58 -3.53 -0.06
CA THR A 1106 27.62 -2.41 0.87
C THR A 1106 28.58 -2.69 2.02
N THR A 1107 28.96 -1.66 2.77
CA THR A 1107 29.88 -1.81 3.90
C THR A 1107 29.35 -1.11 5.15
N VAL A 1108 29.61 -1.71 6.32
CA VAL A 1108 29.34 -1.14 7.64
C VAL A 1108 30.63 -1.12 8.46
N THR A 1109 30.91 0.01 9.11
CA THR A 1109 32.14 0.20 9.89
C THR A 1109 31.94 -0.22 11.34
N ILE A 1110 32.80 -1.11 11.85
CA ILE A 1110 32.85 -1.54 13.25
C ILE A 1110 34.13 -1.03 13.90
N ILE A 1111 33.99 -0.32 15.03
CA ILE A 1111 35.11 0.24 15.80
C ILE A 1111 35.27 -0.51 17.11
N VAL A 1112 36.30 -1.35 17.17
CA VAL A 1112 36.63 -2.12 18.37
C VAL A 1112 37.71 -1.39 19.15
N GLY A 1113 37.34 -0.85 20.30
CA GLY A 1113 38.25 -0.19 21.24
C GLY A 1113 39.12 -1.17 22.02
N ALA A 1114 40.25 -0.70 22.52
CA ALA A 1114 40.97 -1.41 23.57
C ALA A 1114 40.14 -1.37 24.87
N THR A 1115 40.18 -2.43 25.67
CA THR A 1115 39.60 -2.42 27.01
C THR A 1115 40.24 -1.32 27.85
N SER A 1116 39.41 -0.49 28.48
CA SER A 1116 39.85 0.47 29.50
C SER A 1116 40.26 -0.30 30.75
N ASN A 1117 41.55 -0.31 31.07
CA ASN A 1117 42.06 -0.84 32.34
C ASN A 1117 41.76 0.13 33.48
N GLU A 1118 41.26 -0.37 34.62
CA GLU A 1118 41.00 0.46 35.80
C GLU A 1118 42.26 0.55 36.68
N SER A 1119 42.35 1.57 37.53
CA SER A 1119 43.46 1.61 38.50
C SER A 1119 43.23 0.60 39.62
N PRO A 1120 44.27 -0.05 40.16
CA PRO A 1120 44.13 -0.99 41.26
C PRO A 1120 43.52 -0.31 42.49
N VAL A 1121 42.91 -1.07 43.39
CA VAL A 1121 42.39 -0.59 44.68
C VAL A 1121 43.33 -1.01 45.79
N ALA A 1122 44.01 -0.05 46.43
CA ALA A 1122 45.00 -0.30 47.47
C ALA A 1122 44.36 -0.60 48.83
N VAL A 1123 44.61 -1.79 49.39
CA VAL A 1123 44.08 -2.22 50.70
C VAL A 1123 45.23 -2.58 51.64
N ALA A 1124 45.43 -1.77 52.69
CA ALA A 1124 46.47 -1.98 53.69
C ALA A 1124 45.90 -2.32 55.07
N SER A 1125 46.52 -3.27 55.77
CA SER A 1125 46.29 -3.52 57.19
C SER A 1125 47.60 -3.81 57.94
N ALA A 1126 47.60 -3.64 59.26
CA ALA A 1126 48.79 -3.85 60.08
C ALA A 1126 48.45 -4.39 61.47
N SER A 1127 49.34 -5.18 62.06
CA SER A 1127 49.18 -5.72 63.42
C SER A 1127 50.54 -5.96 64.11
N PRO A 1128 50.74 -5.48 65.35
CA PRO A 1128 49.89 -4.53 66.08
C PRO A 1128 50.02 -3.09 65.53
N THR A 1129 48.99 -2.26 65.68
CA THR A 1129 49.04 -0.83 65.28
C THR A 1129 49.60 0.10 66.37
N SER A 1130 49.93 -0.43 67.56
CA SER A 1130 50.61 0.34 68.62
C SER A 1130 51.40 -0.54 69.60
N GLY A 1131 52.42 0.04 70.24
CA GLY A 1131 53.24 -0.64 71.27
C GLY A 1131 54.51 0.14 71.66
N SER A 1132 55.32 -0.42 72.57
CA SER A 1132 56.56 0.22 73.00
C SER A 1132 57.75 -0.13 72.09
N THR A 1133 58.68 0.80 71.89
CA THR A 1133 59.92 0.56 71.13
C THR A 1133 60.83 -0.50 71.81
N PRO A 1134 61.47 -1.40 71.04
CA PRO A 1134 61.27 -1.63 69.60
C PRO A 1134 59.96 -2.39 69.31
N LEU A 1135 59.16 -1.88 68.37
CA LEU A 1135 57.87 -2.46 67.97
C LEU A 1135 57.97 -3.11 66.59
N GLU A 1136 57.90 -4.45 66.54
CA GLU A 1136 57.74 -5.20 65.29
C GLU A 1136 56.27 -5.24 64.88
N VAL A 1137 55.98 -4.84 63.64
CA VAL A 1137 54.63 -4.78 63.04
C VAL A 1137 54.61 -5.60 61.76
N SER A 1138 53.60 -6.46 61.61
CA SER A 1138 53.31 -7.15 60.36
C SER A 1138 52.31 -6.35 59.54
N PHE A 1139 52.60 -6.12 58.27
CA PHE A 1139 51.73 -5.43 57.31
C PHE A 1139 51.18 -6.42 56.29
N THR A 1140 49.95 -6.18 55.83
CA THR A 1140 49.29 -6.97 54.79
C THR A 1140 48.77 -6.05 53.71
N GLY A 1141 49.28 -6.25 52.49
CA GLY A 1141 48.90 -5.53 51.27
C GLY A 1141 48.34 -6.47 50.21
N SER A 1142 48.47 -7.78 50.38
CA SER A 1142 47.98 -8.80 49.44
C SER A 1142 46.47 -8.81 49.22
N ASN A 1143 45.70 -8.01 49.97
CA ASN A 1143 44.25 -7.87 49.81
C ASN A 1143 43.85 -6.76 48.82
N SER A 1144 44.81 -6.02 48.26
CA SER A 1144 44.55 -5.09 47.15
C SER A 1144 44.04 -5.85 45.92
N THR A 1145 43.10 -5.24 45.20
CA THR A 1145 42.41 -5.86 44.05
C THR A 1145 42.55 -5.00 42.81
N ASP A 1146 42.47 -5.63 41.64
CA ASP A 1146 42.60 -5.00 40.33
C ASP A 1146 41.95 -5.91 39.28
N ASP A 1147 41.46 -5.34 38.17
CA ASP A 1147 40.79 -6.07 37.10
C ASP A 1147 41.75 -6.90 36.23
N VAL A 1148 43.01 -6.46 36.07
CA VAL A 1148 44.07 -7.20 35.36
C VAL A 1148 45.13 -7.80 36.30
N GLY A 1149 45.05 -7.46 37.59
CA GLY A 1149 45.84 -8.02 38.68
C GLY A 1149 46.96 -7.09 39.13
N VAL A 1150 47.11 -6.94 40.45
CA VAL A 1150 48.21 -6.18 41.07
C VAL A 1150 49.54 -6.87 40.83
N VAL A 1151 50.49 -6.20 40.16
CA VAL A 1151 51.81 -6.76 39.85
C VAL A 1151 52.91 -6.25 40.76
N SER A 1152 52.70 -5.12 41.45
CA SER A 1152 53.70 -4.55 42.36
C SER A 1152 53.10 -3.96 43.64
N TYR A 1153 53.89 -4.02 44.72
CA TYR A 1153 53.58 -3.44 46.02
C TYR A 1153 54.75 -2.57 46.46
N PHE A 1154 54.49 -1.40 47.02
CA PHE A 1154 55.50 -0.53 47.60
C PHE A 1154 55.02 0.07 48.92
N TRP A 1155 55.72 -0.27 49.99
CA TRP A 1155 55.49 0.23 51.34
C TRP A 1155 56.52 1.31 51.70
N ASP A 1156 56.08 2.46 52.16
CA ASP A 1156 56.90 3.49 52.80
C ASP A 1156 56.53 3.59 54.29
N PHE A 1157 57.44 3.14 55.17
CA PHE A 1157 57.20 3.11 56.62
C PHE A 1157 57.35 4.48 57.29
N LYS A 1158 57.75 5.53 56.55
CA LYS A 1158 57.97 6.91 57.03
C LYS A 1158 59.00 7.05 58.16
N ASP A 1159 59.85 6.05 58.35
CA ASP A 1159 61.03 6.12 59.23
C ASP A 1159 62.35 6.19 58.44
N GLY A 1160 62.24 6.31 57.12
CA GLY A 1160 63.37 6.30 56.17
C GLY A 1160 63.61 4.95 55.52
N THR A 1161 62.81 3.92 55.83
CA THR A 1161 62.88 2.59 55.20
C THR A 1161 61.62 2.24 54.41
N THR A 1162 61.76 1.31 53.46
CA THR A 1162 60.70 0.90 52.54
C THR A 1162 60.71 -0.62 52.30
N SER A 1163 59.65 -1.17 51.70
CA SER A 1163 59.58 -2.58 51.28
C SER A 1163 58.81 -2.73 49.96
N THR A 1164 59.13 -3.76 49.17
CA THR A 1164 58.38 -4.12 47.96
C THR A 1164 57.66 -5.47 48.06
N LEU A 1165 57.68 -6.10 49.23
CA LEU A 1165 56.91 -7.31 49.50
C LEU A 1165 55.43 -6.95 49.65
N ALA A 1166 54.52 -7.83 49.20
CA ALA A 1166 53.09 -7.67 49.43
C ALA A 1166 52.76 -7.54 50.93
N ASP A 1167 53.34 -8.44 51.75
CA ASP A 1167 53.10 -8.53 53.19
C ASP A 1167 54.42 -8.49 54.00
N PRO A 1168 55.02 -7.31 54.23
CA PRO A 1168 56.27 -7.20 54.96
C PRO A 1168 56.08 -7.16 56.49
N THR A 1169 57.13 -7.49 57.22
CA THR A 1169 57.28 -7.16 58.65
C THR A 1169 58.30 -6.04 58.82
N HIS A 1170 58.02 -5.05 59.66
CA HIS A 1170 58.93 -3.94 59.93
C HIS A 1170 59.04 -3.62 61.42
N THR A 1171 60.23 -3.25 61.90
CA THR A 1171 60.47 -2.93 63.32
C THR A 1171 60.79 -1.46 63.50
N PHE A 1172 59.91 -0.74 64.20
CA PHE A 1172 60.12 0.65 64.57
C PHE A 1172 60.89 0.75 65.90
N THR A 1173 62.07 1.37 65.87
CA THR A 1173 62.98 1.46 67.03
C THR A 1173 62.95 2.80 67.76
N THR A 1174 62.14 3.75 67.30
CA THR A 1174 62.02 5.09 67.91
C THR A 1174 60.57 5.36 68.23
N ALA A 1175 60.29 5.92 69.41
CA ALA A 1175 58.94 6.33 69.77
C ALA A 1175 58.47 7.49 68.86
N ASN A 1176 57.45 7.24 68.05
CA ASN A 1176 56.80 8.22 67.17
C ASN A 1176 55.46 7.65 66.65
N THR A 1177 54.67 8.50 66.00
CA THR A 1177 53.55 8.05 65.15
C THR A 1177 54.00 8.02 63.69
N TYR A 1178 53.95 6.86 63.05
CA TYR A 1178 54.32 6.64 61.66
C TYR A 1178 53.06 6.45 60.80
N VAL A 1179 52.89 7.25 59.75
CA VAL A 1179 51.79 7.11 58.78
C VAL A 1179 52.30 6.31 57.58
N VAL A 1180 52.25 4.99 57.69
CA VAL A 1180 52.78 4.06 56.69
C VAL A 1180 51.90 4.09 55.45
N GLU A 1181 52.50 4.20 54.27
CA GLU A 1181 51.79 4.21 52.97
C GLU A 1181 52.05 2.91 52.21
N LEU A 1182 51.01 2.39 51.55
CA LEU A 1182 51.09 1.32 50.56
C LEU A 1182 50.64 1.89 49.21
N THR A 1183 51.50 1.79 48.20
CA THR A 1183 51.16 1.98 46.79
C THR A 1183 51.15 0.63 46.09
N VAL A 1184 50.11 0.35 45.30
CA VAL A 1184 50.03 -0.82 44.42
C VAL A 1184 49.94 -0.39 42.97
N GLU A 1185 50.50 -1.20 42.06
CA GLU A 1185 50.52 -0.95 40.62
C GLU A 1185 50.12 -2.23 39.88
N ASP A 1186 49.36 -2.08 38.80
CA ASP A 1186 48.96 -3.16 37.91
C ASP A 1186 49.98 -3.40 36.77
N GLY A 1187 49.68 -4.36 35.90
CA GLY A 1187 50.54 -4.73 34.77
C GLY A 1187 50.71 -3.67 33.68
N GLU A 1188 49.89 -2.63 33.71
CA GLU A 1188 49.78 -1.60 32.67
C GLU A 1188 50.23 -0.21 33.16
N GLY A 1189 50.61 -0.12 34.43
CA GLY A 1189 51.26 1.03 35.05
C GLY A 1189 50.30 2.01 35.74
N LEU A 1190 49.05 1.62 35.98
CA LEU A 1190 48.14 2.39 36.83
C LEU A 1190 48.38 2.01 38.29
N SER A 1191 48.17 2.98 39.19
CA SER A 1191 48.47 2.81 40.61
C SER A 1191 47.48 3.50 41.53
N ASP A 1192 47.35 2.97 42.74
CA ASP A 1192 46.58 3.55 43.84
C ASP A 1192 47.38 3.47 45.15
N THR A 1193 47.08 4.37 46.08
CA THR A 1193 47.81 4.51 47.36
C THR A 1193 46.86 4.65 48.54
N THR A 1194 47.13 3.90 49.61
CA THR A 1194 46.43 3.97 50.89
C THR A 1194 47.41 4.12 52.05
N SER A 1195 46.93 4.48 53.25
CA SER A 1195 47.79 4.70 54.43
C SER A 1195 47.22 4.15 55.74
N ILE A 1196 48.10 3.77 56.67
CA ILE A 1196 47.78 3.27 58.02
C ILE A 1196 48.72 3.87 59.07
N SER A 1197 48.18 4.24 60.24
CA SER A 1197 48.96 4.84 61.33
C SER A 1197 49.45 3.80 62.35
N ILE A 1198 50.74 3.83 62.69
CA ILE A 1198 51.40 3.01 63.71
C ILE A 1198 51.94 3.89 64.83
N ILE A 1199 51.59 3.60 66.08
CA ILE A 1199 51.98 4.40 67.25
C ILE A 1199 53.02 3.65 68.11
N VAL A 1200 54.23 4.20 68.20
CA VAL A 1200 55.34 3.61 68.97
C VAL A 1200 55.64 4.50 70.17
N SER A 1201 55.66 3.94 71.38
CA SER A 1201 55.91 4.68 72.64
C SER A 1201 57.21 4.24 73.33
N ASP A 1202 57.75 5.05 74.24
CA ASP A 1202 58.88 4.62 75.10
C ASP A 1202 58.45 3.60 76.17
N PRO A 1203 59.34 2.71 76.65
CA PRO A 1203 59.04 1.79 77.75
C PRO A 1203 58.81 2.51 79.08
N ALA A 1204 57.92 1.98 79.93
CA ALA A 1204 57.53 2.61 81.20
C ALA A 1204 58.60 2.44 82.33
N ASN A 1205 58.90 3.52 83.05
CA ASN A 1205 59.82 3.56 84.21
C ASN A 1205 59.23 2.91 85.47
N LEU A 1206 60.02 2.16 86.25
CA LEU A 1206 59.58 1.45 87.46
C LEU A 1206 59.98 2.17 88.77
N PRO A 1207 59.36 1.86 89.93
CA PRO A 1207 59.74 2.43 91.23
C PRO A 1207 60.94 1.71 91.90
N PRO A 1208 61.76 2.42 92.70
CA PRO A 1208 63.00 1.89 93.32
C PRO A 1208 62.75 0.88 94.45
N VAL A 1209 63.70 -0.05 94.62
CA VAL A 1209 63.73 -1.05 95.71
C VAL A 1209 64.83 -0.70 96.73
N ALA A 1210 64.44 -0.46 98.00
CA ALA A 1210 65.35 -0.02 99.06
C ALA A 1210 66.02 -1.18 99.83
N PHE A 1211 67.30 -1.02 100.19
CA PHE A 1211 68.09 -1.95 101.01
C PHE A 1211 68.83 -1.21 102.14
N ALA A 1212 68.89 -1.78 103.35
CA ALA A 1212 69.52 -1.16 104.52
C ALA A 1212 70.37 -2.14 105.36
N SER A 1213 71.56 -1.72 105.82
CA SER A 1213 72.43 -2.50 106.73
C SER A 1213 73.22 -1.62 107.70
N ALA A 1214 73.71 -2.19 108.81
CA ALA A 1214 74.44 -1.46 109.85
C ALA A 1214 75.56 -2.30 110.49
N THR A 1215 76.75 -1.73 110.69
CA THR A 1215 77.89 -2.40 111.33
C THR A 1215 78.81 -1.45 112.12
N PRO A 1216 79.27 -1.81 113.33
CA PRO A 1216 78.87 -3.00 114.11
C PRO A 1216 77.44 -2.88 114.64
N SER A 1217 76.65 -3.96 114.59
CA SER A 1217 75.24 -3.96 115.00
C SER A 1217 75.01 -4.05 116.52
N SER A 1218 76.08 -4.16 117.32
CA SER A 1218 76.04 -4.16 118.78
C SER A 1218 77.40 -3.78 119.38
N GLY A 1219 77.42 -3.23 120.61
CA GLY A 1219 78.65 -2.82 121.28
C GLY A 1219 78.43 -1.82 122.42
N THR A 1220 79.45 -1.65 123.25
CA THR A 1220 79.40 -0.84 124.47
C THR A 1220 79.64 0.66 124.19
N LEU A 1221 79.18 1.53 125.08
CA LEU A 1221 79.01 2.98 124.85
C LEU A 1221 80.32 3.83 124.96
N PRO A 1222 80.55 4.86 124.12
CA PRO A 1222 79.81 5.16 122.88
C PRO A 1222 80.17 4.18 121.77
N LEU A 1223 79.14 3.56 121.20
CA LEU A 1223 79.25 2.71 120.00
C LEU A 1223 79.00 3.58 118.78
N GLU A 1224 80.01 3.72 117.94
CA GLU A 1224 79.86 4.26 116.61
C GLU A 1224 79.37 3.14 115.69
N VAL A 1225 78.20 3.33 115.05
CA VAL A 1225 77.60 2.39 114.09
C VAL A 1225 77.51 3.06 112.72
N ASN A 1226 78.02 2.39 111.69
CA ASN A 1226 77.89 2.85 110.31
C ASN A 1226 76.65 2.20 109.66
N PHE A 1227 75.71 3.02 109.19
CA PHE A 1227 74.57 2.59 108.37
C PHE A 1227 74.87 2.81 106.89
N THR A 1228 74.47 1.86 106.03
CA THR A 1228 74.55 2.03 104.57
C THR A 1228 73.32 1.46 103.86
N GLY A 1229 72.90 2.17 102.81
CA GLY A 1229 71.80 1.78 101.92
C GLY A 1229 72.24 1.62 100.48
N SER A 1230 73.55 1.55 100.26
CA SER A 1230 74.22 1.55 98.96
C SER A 1230 73.83 0.40 98.04
N ASN A 1231 73.12 -0.61 98.53
CA ASN A 1231 72.64 -1.74 97.71
C ASN A 1231 71.17 -1.58 97.29
N SER A 1232 70.56 -0.41 97.48
CA SER A 1232 69.25 -0.10 96.89
C SER A 1232 69.39 0.02 95.37
N THR A 1233 68.37 -0.40 94.61
CA THR A 1233 68.42 -0.46 93.13
C THR A 1233 67.21 0.19 92.50
N ASP A 1234 67.41 0.77 91.32
CA ASP A 1234 66.40 1.41 90.47
C ASP A 1234 66.85 1.30 89.01
N ASP A 1235 65.91 1.22 88.06
CA ASP A 1235 66.17 1.08 86.62
C ASP A 1235 66.75 2.33 85.97
N VAL A 1236 66.54 3.52 86.56
CA VAL A 1236 67.15 4.78 86.10
C VAL A 1236 68.08 5.43 87.14
N GLY A 1237 68.24 4.79 88.30
CA GLY A 1237 69.25 5.10 89.32
C GLY A 1237 68.68 5.76 90.58
N VAL A 1238 69.16 5.33 91.75
CA VAL A 1238 68.70 5.86 93.05
C VAL A 1238 69.29 7.24 93.33
N VAL A 1239 68.46 8.28 93.28
CA VAL A 1239 68.89 9.68 93.41
C VAL A 1239 68.97 10.20 94.87
N SER A 1240 68.31 9.55 95.83
CA SER A 1240 68.39 9.95 97.26
C SER A 1240 68.09 8.79 98.21
N TYR A 1241 68.61 8.88 99.44
CA TYR A 1241 68.34 7.94 100.53
C TYR A 1241 67.82 8.70 101.75
N LEU A 1242 66.75 8.22 102.38
CA LEU A 1242 66.19 8.78 103.62
C LEU A 1242 66.25 7.71 104.71
N TRP A 1243 66.81 8.06 105.87
CA TRP A 1243 66.89 7.19 107.04
C TRP A 1243 66.09 7.79 108.18
N ASP A 1244 65.22 6.98 108.78
CA ASP A 1244 64.47 7.30 110.01
C ASP A 1244 64.97 6.36 111.11
N PHE A 1245 65.80 6.89 112.02
CA PHE A 1245 66.46 6.12 113.07
C PHE A 1245 65.57 5.84 114.29
N LYS A 1246 64.33 6.37 114.29
CA LYS A 1246 63.27 6.15 115.29
C LYS A 1246 63.69 6.24 116.77
N ASP A 1247 64.67 7.10 117.06
CA ASP A 1247 65.17 7.42 118.40
C ASP A 1247 64.47 8.63 119.06
#